data_AF-A0A7V4HUU2-F1
#
_entry.id   AF-A0A7V4HUU2-F1
#
_cell.length_a   1.000
_cell.length_b   1.000
_cell.length_c   1.000
_cell.angle_alpha   90.00
_cell.angle_beta   90.00
_cell.angle_gamma   90.00
#
_symmetry.space_group_name_H-M   'P 1'
#
loop_
_entity.id
_entity.type
_entity.pdbx_description
1 polymer ?
#
loop_
_entity_poly.entity_id
_entity_poly.type
_entity_poly.pdbx_seq_one_letter_code
_entity_poly.pdbx_strand_id
1 'polypeptide(L)'
;MPATQHRDLHEWVAEMARMCQPDKIVWIDGSEEEKERLTREAVATGEVIELNQRKLPGCLYHRTAPNDVARTEELTFICTQLQEDAGPTNNWMSPEEGYRRAAEIFKGSMRGRTMYAIPFSMGPVGSPFSKIGVELTDSIYVVLNMRIMTHVGTPVLKQLGAGGEFTKCLHSKADLNIKRRLILHFPEDNTIWSVGSGYGGNVLLGKKCLALRIASYLGKREGWLAEHMLIMGVENPDGRVEYIAAAFPSACGKTNLAMLVPPDGLKIKGYRIWTVGDDIAWMRIDTDGRLWAINPETGFFGVAPGTNSKTNPNMMKTISRKTIYTNVVLTKDGGVWWEGGDGEPPEEATDWLGRPWRPGMKDEKGNPILGAHPNSRFTAPLSQCPSASFRTEHHHGVPISAIVFGGRRARLAPLVYESFDWEHGVFVGATMASERTAAQFGTVGEVRRDPMAMLPFCGYHMGDYFQHWLDMGRRMTNPPKIFHVNWFRTDENGNFLWPGFGENLRVIEWILDRCRGEADAVKTPIGYVPTPDSLDMTGLEIPRETLTKLFAVNRADWYEETDGIASFFQQFGRRFPKVLWEQLDLLRLRLKAPITLMAPGTEVRPLAVELNEIIERENPHVYGMLSEFGKRIYFPKGILAQSAEAKEKATRFDATIGIARENGKPMHLASVMRFFNDLSPADALTYAAATGRPDLRERWRADLVAKNPSLAQKSFSTPIVTCGVTHALSLVGDLFVDKGDMVLLPDKFWENYELLYGVRYQAQLAIYPFFNASGGFNVEALRQALATRAGSWKTILVLNFPNNPTGYSITKSEADQIASLLVDSAEEGRNLVVVTDDAYFGLFYGEEVYQESLFARLAGAHERILAVKVDGPTKEEFVWGFRTGMLTFSARAFLSDEALYGALTKKVAGAIRSAISNCSQVAQSILAKAMADPALAEQRLQKKSILEARAKKVHEILRSPEYAKYWEPYPFNAGYFMCVKLKGIDAEAFRKHLLEKYGVGVIADGERDIRIAFSSVEVGELEELFSLMAAAARDLL
;
A
#
# COMPACT_ATOMS: atom_id res chain seq x y z
N MET A 1 32.02 -21.32 -47.02
CA MET A 1 31.17 -22.31 -46.32
C MET A 1 29.88 -21.61 -45.92
N PRO A 2 28.73 -22.30 -45.80
CA PRO A 2 27.54 -21.65 -45.27
C PRO A 2 27.85 -21.10 -43.86
N ALA A 3 27.43 -19.86 -43.58
CA ALA A 3 27.74 -19.18 -42.31
C ALA A 3 27.16 -19.88 -41.07
N THR A 4 26.19 -20.77 -41.29
CA THR A 4 25.52 -21.59 -40.26
C THR A 4 25.03 -22.91 -40.87
N GLN A 5 24.75 -23.93 -40.06
CA GLN A 5 24.10 -25.18 -40.47
C GLN A 5 22.57 -25.13 -40.28
N HIS A 6 22.02 -24.01 -39.80
CA HIS A 6 20.59 -23.87 -39.53
C HIS A 6 19.78 -23.74 -40.82
N ARG A 7 19.00 -24.76 -41.15
CA ARG A 7 18.24 -24.83 -42.41
C ARG A 7 17.17 -23.74 -42.53
N ASP A 8 16.31 -23.59 -41.54
CA ASP A 8 15.19 -22.65 -41.60
C ASP A 8 15.64 -21.19 -41.70
N LEU A 9 16.76 -20.86 -41.05
CA LEU A 9 17.39 -19.55 -41.16
C LEU A 9 17.89 -19.28 -42.59
N HIS A 10 18.55 -20.23 -43.24
CA HIS A 10 18.95 -20.08 -44.64
C HIS A 10 17.76 -19.92 -45.58
N GLU A 11 16.72 -20.73 -45.39
CA GLU A 11 15.50 -20.67 -46.20
C GLU A 11 14.81 -19.31 -46.05
N TRP A 12 14.68 -18.81 -44.82
CA TRP A 12 14.12 -17.48 -44.54
C TRP A 12 14.97 -16.34 -45.13
N VAL A 13 16.29 -16.36 -44.96
CA VAL A 13 17.18 -15.33 -45.55
C VAL A 13 17.07 -15.33 -47.07
N ALA A 14 17.05 -16.51 -47.70
CA ALA A 14 16.88 -16.62 -49.15
C ALA A 14 15.52 -16.11 -49.63
N GLU A 15 14.46 -16.36 -48.87
CA GLU A 15 13.12 -15.83 -49.14
C GLU A 15 13.08 -14.31 -49.07
N MET A 16 13.59 -13.72 -47.98
CA MET A 16 13.63 -12.27 -47.80
C MET A 16 14.52 -11.61 -48.85
N ALA A 17 15.65 -12.22 -49.23
CA ALA A 17 16.49 -11.74 -50.31
C ALA A 17 15.78 -11.75 -51.67
N ARG A 18 14.98 -12.78 -51.99
CA ARG A 18 14.17 -12.81 -53.23
C ARG A 18 13.16 -11.67 -53.27
N MET A 19 12.53 -11.34 -52.14
CA MET A 19 11.60 -10.21 -52.04
C MET A 19 12.32 -8.86 -52.16
N CYS A 20 13.36 -8.63 -51.36
CA CYS A 20 14.04 -7.35 -51.26
C CYS A 20 14.99 -7.02 -52.41
N GLN A 21 15.49 -8.05 -53.11
CA GLN A 21 16.43 -7.97 -54.24
C GLN A 21 17.72 -7.18 -53.93
N PRO A 22 18.51 -7.54 -52.90
CA PRO A 22 19.81 -6.93 -52.63
C PRO A 22 20.87 -7.36 -53.66
N ASP A 23 21.90 -6.54 -53.84
CA ASP A 23 23.01 -6.83 -54.77
C ASP A 23 23.93 -7.95 -54.21
N LYS A 24 24.06 -8.01 -52.89
CA LYS A 24 24.81 -9.04 -52.16
C LYS A 24 24.27 -9.22 -50.75
N ILE A 25 24.52 -10.40 -50.18
CA ILE A 25 24.22 -10.73 -48.79
C ILE A 25 25.53 -10.84 -48.02
N VAL A 26 25.65 -10.16 -46.88
CA VAL A 26 26.81 -10.19 -45.99
C VAL A 26 26.37 -10.68 -44.62
N TRP A 27 26.96 -11.78 -44.15
CA TRP A 27 26.75 -12.27 -42.79
C TRP A 27 27.67 -11.55 -41.83
N ILE A 28 27.10 -10.97 -40.77
CA ILE A 28 27.84 -10.26 -39.74
C ILE A 28 28.44 -11.29 -38.78
N ASP A 29 29.77 -11.34 -38.70
CA ASP A 29 30.50 -12.34 -37.93
C ASP A 29 30.88 -11.89 -36.51
N GLY A 30 30.81 -10.59 -36.23
CA GLY A 30 31.12 -10.02 -34.92
C GLY A 30 32.61 -9.74 -34.66
N SER A 31 33.50 -9.91 -35.64
CA SER A 31 34.94 -9.65 -35.54
C SER A 31 35.27 -8.14 -35.56
N GLU A 32 36.40 -7.73 -34.98
CA GLU A 32 36.83 -6.32 -35.04
C GLU A 32 37.28 -5.94 -36.46
N GLU A 33 37.86 -6.87 -37.23
CA GLU A 33 38.24 -6.64 -38.63
C GLU A 33 37.02 -6.32 -39.50
N GLU A 34 35.90 -7.03 -39.30
CA GLU A 34 34.64 -6.73 -39.95
C GLU A 34 34.14 -5.33 -39.59
N LYS A 35 34.16 -4.98 -38.30
CA LYS A 35 33.71 -3.68 -37.81
C LYS A 35 34.53 -2.56 -38.44
N GLU A 36 35.85 -2.66 -38.43
CA GLU A 36 36.71 -1.65 -39.05
C GLU A 36 36.45 -1.50 -40.54
N ARG A 37 36.27 -2.62 -41.26
CA ARG A 37 35.94 -2.62 -42.68
C ARG A 37 34.61 -1.89 -42.94
N LEU A 38 33.57 -2.21 -42.18
CA LEU A 38 32.25 -1.59 -42.29
C LEU A 38 32.28 -0.10 -41.89
N THR A 39 33.05 0.28 -40.87
CA THR A 39 33.24 1.68 -40.50
C THR A 39 33.91 2.46 -41.63
N ARG A 40 34.98 1.93 -42.24
CA ARG A 40 35.63 2.57 -43.41
C ARG A 40 34.66 2.72 -44.58
N GLU A 41 33.84 1.70 -44.85
CA GLU A 41 32.80 1.74 -45.88
C GLU A 41 31.73 2.80 -45.58
N ALA A 42 31.26 2.89 -44.33
CA ALA A 42 30.27 3.87 -43.90
C ALA A 42 30.80 5.32 -43.98
N VAL A 43 32.08 5.55 -43.67
CA VAL A 43 32.73 6.86 -43.82
C VAL A 43 32.90 7.21 -45.30
N ALA A 44 33.38 6.27 -46.12
CA ALA A 44 33.59 6.51 -47.55
C ALA A 44 32.28 6.80 -48.32
N THR A 45 31.17 6.19 -47.89
CA THR A 45 29.84 6.42 -48.47
C THR A 45 29.12 7.65 -47.89
N GLY A 46 29.67 8.26 -46.83
CA GLY A 46 29.06 9.37 -46.12
C GLY A 46 27.85 8.98 -45.25
N GLU A 47 27.60 7.68 -45.02
CA GLU A 47 26.57 7.23 -44.07
C GLU A 47 26.91 7.66 -42.63
N VAL A 48 28.20 7.73 -42.29
CA VAL A 48 28.69 8.30 -41.03
C VAL A 48 29.89 9.22 -41.27
N ILE A 49 30.17 10.11 -40.32
CA ILE A 49 31.31 11.02 -40.30
C ILE A 49 32.22 10.61 -39.15
N GLU A 50 33.52 10.52 -39.41
CA GLU A 50 34.51 10.32 -38.34
C GLU A 50 34.70 11.61 -37.53
N LEU A 51 34.58 11.51 -36.20
CA LEU A 51 34.81 12.66 -35.31
C LEU A 51 36.31 12.85 -35.03
N ASN A 52 36.66 13.92 -34.33
CA ASN A 52 38.05 14.22 -33.98
C ASN A 52 38.62 13.13 -33.05
N GLN A 53 39.48 12.26 -33.61
CA GLN A 53 40.02 11.10 -32.90
C GLN A 53 40.93 11.45 -31.71
N ARG A 54 41.44 12.69 -31.62
CA ARG A 54 42.19 13.15 -30.42
C ARG A 54 41.26 13.51 -29.27
N LYS A 55 40.05 13.99 -29.56
CA LYS A 55 39.06 14.42 -28.56
C LYS A 55 38.05 13.32 -28.21
N LEU A 56 37.60 12.58 -29.22
CA LEU A 56 36.53 11.58 -29.14
C LEU A 56 36.99 10.29 -29.86
N PRO A 57 37.99 9.56 -29.31
CA PRO A 57 38.61 8.42 -29.98
C PRO A 57 37.60 7.31 -30.27
N GLY A 58 37.58 6.85 -31.53
CA GLY A 58 36.66 5.85 -32.05
C GLY A 58 35.21 6.32 -32.20
N CYS A 59 34.90 7.60 -31.97
CA CYS A 59 33.54 8.11 -32.10
C CYS A 59 33.18 8.44 -33.54
N LEU A 60 31.92 8.22 -33.87
CA LEU A 60 31.32 8.45 -35.18
C LEU A 60 30.11 9.38 -35.03
N TYR A 61 29.77 10.08 -36.10
CA TYR A 61 28.60 10.93 -36.18
C TYR A 61 27.69 10.50 -37.33
N HIS A 62 26.40 10.35 -37.06
CA HIS A 62 25.38 10.04 -38.04
C HIS A 62 24.34 11.16 -38.09
N ARG A 63 23.86 11.47 -39.30
CA ARG A 63 22.77 12.42 -39.53
C ARG A 63 21.63 11.69 -40.22
N THR A 64 20.44 11.75 -39.63
CA THR A 64 19.27 11.10 -40.23
C THR A 64 18.57 12.00 -41.23
N ALA A 65 17.60 11.43 -41.96
CA ALA A 65 16.70 12.21 -42.77
C ALA A 65 15.82 13.11 -41.87
N PRO A 66 15.50 14.36 -42.27
CA PRO A 66 14.73 15.29 -41.43
C PRO A 66 13.34 14.80 -41.03
N ASN A 67 12.75 13.88 -41.80
CA ASN A 67 11.45 13.25 -41.56
C ASN A 67 11.54 11.92 -40.78
N ASP A 68 12.71 11.60 -40.24
CA ASP A 68 12.99 10.33 -39.56
C ASP A 68 13.92 10.53 -38.36
N VAL A 69 13.36 11.05 -37.28
CA VAL A 69 14.10 11.56 -36.11
C VAL A 69 13.57 11.06 -34.77
N ALA A 70 12.52 10.23 -34.79
CA ALA A 70 11.85 9.70 -33.61
C ALA A 70 11.10 8.40 -33.93
N ARG A 71 10.60 7.73 -32.88
CA ARG A 71 9.63 6.65 -33.01
C ARG A 71 8.31 7.22 -33.54
N THR A 72 7.66 6.48 -34.44
CA THR A 72 6.33 6.80 -34.98
C THR A 72 5.31 5.82 -34.39
N GLU A 73 4.77 6.17 -33.21
CA GLU A 73 3.86 5.29 -32.46
C GLU A 73 2.59 4.98 -33.26
N GLU A 74 2.07 5.96 -34.01
CA GLU A 74 0.93 5.86 -34.92
C GLU A 74 1.16 4.94 -36.13
N LEU A 75 2.42 4.63 -36.45
CA LEU A 75 2.82 3.69 -37.51
C LEU A 75 3.40 2.38 -36.97
N THR A 76 3.26 2.17 -35.66
CA THR A 76 3.72 0.96 -34.96
C THR A 76 2.52 0.07 -34.63
N PHE A 77 2.53 -1.18 -35.10
CA PHE A 77 1.40 -2.10 -34.97
C PHE A 77 1.79 -3.41 -34.26
N ILE A 78 0.82 -3.96 -33.54
CA ILE A 78 0.81 -5.33 -33.03
C ILE A 78 -0.17 -6.14 -33.88
N CYS A 79 0.34 -7.16 -34.56
CA CYS A 79 -0.38 -7.99 -35.52
C CYS A 79 -0.66 -9.37 -34.92
N THR A 80 -1.74 -9.48 -34.15
CA THR A 80 -2.30 -10.74 -33.63
C THR A 80 -3.45 -11.20 -34.50
N GLN A 81 -3.77 -12.50 -34.52
CA GLN A 81 -4.90 -13.03 -35.29
C GLN A 81 -6.22 -12.34 -34.93
N LEU A 82 -6.47 -12.14 -33.64
CA LEU A 82 -7.63 -11.42 -33.14
C LEU A 82 -7.23 -10.01 -32.70
N GLN A 83 -8.02 -9.00 -33.08
CA GLN A 83 -7.80 -7.61 -32.66
C GLN A 83 -7.84 -7.45 -31.14
N GLU A 84 -8.70 -8.22 -30.46
CA GLU A 84 -8.81 -8.20 -29.00
C GLU A 84 -7.55 -8.69 -28.28
N ASP A 85 -6.68 -9.47 -28.93
CA ASP A 85 -5.43 -9.93 -28.31
C ASP A 85 -4.31 -8.88 -28.34
N ALA A 86 -4.40 -7.87 -29.22
CA ALA A 86 -3.56 -6.68 -29.14
C ALA A 86 -4.09 -5.70 -28.09
N GLY A 87 -5.41 -5.59 -27.97
CA GLY A 87 -6.11 -4.80 -26.97
C GLY A 87 -6.15 -3.28 -27.22
N PRO A 88 -6.77 -2.53 -26.32
CA PRO A 88 -7.15 -1.12 -26.54
C PRO A 88 -5.98 -0.14 -26.54
N THR A 89 -4.79 -0.57 -26.10
CA THR A 89 -3.59 0.28 -25.99
C THR A 89 -2.65 0.18 -27.19
N ASN A 90 -2.92 -0.75 -28.11
CA ASN A 90 -2.07 -1.04 -29.26
C ASN A 90 -2.80 -0.68 -30.57
N ASN A 91 -2.05 -0.16 -31.55
CA ASN A 91 -2.56 -0.14 -32.91
C ASN A 91 -2.53 -1.56 -33.46
N TRP A 92 -3.66 -2.03 -33.96
CA TRP A 92 -3.77 -3.38 -34.51
C TRP A 92 -3.91 -3.36 -36.03
N MET A 93 -3.33 -4.36 -36.67
CA MET A 93 -3.52 -4.69 -38.08
C MET A 93 -3.52 -6.20 -38.20
N SER A 94 -4.41 -6.79 -39.00
CA SER A 94 -4.39 -8.25 -39.18
C SER A 94 -3.03 -8.72 -39.73
N PRO A 95 -2.54 -9.91 -39.35
CA PRO A 95 -1.28 -10.42 -39.86
C PRO A 95 -1.20 -10.45 -41.38
N GLU A 96 -2.26 -10.91 -42.05
CA GLU A 96 -2.37 -10.97 -43.51
C GLU A 96 -2.17 -9.60 -44.16
N GLU A 97 -2.88 -8.58 -43.66
CA GLU A 97 -2.78 -7.22 -44.20
C GLU A 97 -1.42 -6.59 -43.90
N GLY A 98 -0.88 -6.83 -42.70
CA GLY A 98 0.44 -6.38 -42.28
C GLY A 98 1.54 -6.89 -43.21
N TYR A 99 1.60 -8.22 -43.41
CA TYR A 99 2.56 -8.83 -44.33
C TYR A 99 2.35 -8.34 -45.77
N ARG A 100 1.11 -8.27 -46.27
CA ARG A 100 0.82 -7.82 -47.64
C ARG A 100 1.32 -6.39 -47.88
N ARG A 101 0.92 -5.43 -47.04
CA ARG A 101 1.29 -4.01 -47.19
C ARG A 101 2.78 -3.80 -47.06
N ALA A 102 3.42 -4.45 -46.10
CA ALA A 102 4.86 -4.32 -45.93
C ALA A 102 5.63 -5.00 -47.07
N ALA A 103 5.20 -6.17 -47.54
CA ALA A 103 5.83 -6.87 -48.68
C ALA A 103 5.81 -6.02 -49.96
N GLU A 104 4.73 -5.27 -50.21
CA GLU A 104 4.65 -4.32 -51.33
C GLU A 104 5.72 -3.23 -51.27
N ILE A 105 6.11 -2.81 -50.07
CA ILE A 105 7.16 -1.80 -49.87
C ILE A 105 8.55 -2.45 -49.90
N PHE A 106 8.70 -3.64 -49.31
CA PHE A 106 9.97 -4.38 -49.32
C PHE A 106 10.37 -4.85 -50.72
N LYS A 107 9.42 -5.12 -51.61
CA LYS A 107 9.69 -5.64 -52.95
C LYS A 107 10.67 -4.76 -53.72
N GLY A 108 11.88 -5.28 -53.95
CA GLY A 108 12.96 -4.56 -54.63
C GLY A 108 13.56 -3.38 -53.86
N SER A 109 13.24 -3.22 -52.56
CA SER A 109 13.67 -2.08 -51.74
C SER A 109 15.18 -2.01 -51.51
N MET A 110 15.89 -3.13 -51.66
CA MET A 110 17.34 -3.22 -51.43
C MET A 110 18.17 -3.27 -52.71
N ARG A 111 17.58 -3.02 -53.89
CA ARG A 111 18.35 -2.91 -55.15
C ARG A 111 19.45 -1.85 -55.02
N GLY A 112 20.67 -2.18 -55.43
CA GLY A 112 21.81 -1.26 -55.27
C GLY A 112 22.39 -1.24 -53.85
N ARG A 113 21.91 -2.09 -52.93
CA ARG A 113 22.33 -2.13 -51.52
C ARG A 113 22.72 -3.55 -51.10
N THR A 114 23.53 -3.62 -50.05
CA THR A 114 23.89 -4.87 -49.37
C THR A 114 22.79 -5.23 -48.38
N MET A 115 22.36 -6.49 -48.35
CA MET A 115 21.61 -7.03 -47.21
C MET A 115 22.59 -7.60 -46.19
N TYR A 116 22.63 -7.02 -45.00
CA TYR A 116 23.39 -7.51 -43.86
C TYR A 116 22.52 -8.45 -43.04
N ALA A 117 22.99 -9.66 -42.80
CA ALA A 117 22.37 -10.61 -41.88
C ALA A 117 23.11 -10.56 -40.53
N ILE A 118 22.45 -10.00 -39.53
CA ILE A 118 22.98 -9.75 -38.18
C ILE A 118 22.40 -10.81 -37.23
N PRO A 119 23.09 -11.93 -36.96
CA PRO A 119 22.73 -12.79 -35.84
C PRO A 119 23.08 -12.09 -34.52
N PHE A 120 22.13 -11.97 -33.61
CA PHE A 120 22.35 -11.32 -32.32
C PHE A 120 21.67 -12.04 -31.15
N SER A 121 22.25 -11.92 -29.96
CA SER A 121 21.69 -12.38 -28.69
C SER A 121 21.32 -11.17 -27.84
N MET A 122 20.07 -11.17 -27.38
CA MET A 122 19.58 -10.29 -26.33
C MET A 122 19.88 -10.96 -25.00
N GLY A 123 20.82 -10.40 -24.24
CA GLY A 123 21.41 -10.98 -23.03
C GLY A 123 22.62 -11.88 -23.32
N PRO A 124 23.36 -12.29 -22.27
CA PRO A 124 24.59 -13.05 -22.39
C PRO A 124 24.40 -14.32 -23.25
N VAL A 125 25.31 -14.58 -24.18
CA VAL A 125 25.20 -15.70 -25.11
C VAL A 125 25.17 -17.02 -24.32
N GLY A 126 24.14 -17.84 -24.54
CA GLY A 126 23.95 -19.11 -23.84
C GLY A 126 23.06 -19.04 -22.60
N SER A 127 22.79 -17.84 -22.07
CA SER A 127 21.96 -17.68 -20.88
C SER A 127 20.54 -18.23 -21.10
N PRO A 128 19.96 -18.95 -20.11
CA PRO A 128 18.56 -19.36 -20.18
C PRO A 128 17.59 -18.17 -20.18
N PHE A 129 18.08 -16.98 -19.81
CA PHE A 129 17.33 -15.74 -19.91
C PHE A 129 17.36 -15.12 -21.30
N SER A 130 18.36 -15.45 -22.13
CA SER A 130 18.59 -14.80 -23.42
C SER A 130 17.64 -15.27 -24.52
N LYS A 131 17.51 -14.45 -25.56
CA LYS A 131 16.83 -14.81 -26.81
C LYS A 131 17.69 -14.42 -27.99
N ILE A 132 17.67 -15.27 -29.02
CA ILE A 132 18.39 -15.03 -30.26
C ILE A 132 17.45 -14.43 -31.29
N GLY A 133 17.93 -13.42 -32.01
CA GLY A 133 17.28 -12.86 -33.19
C GLY A 133 18.24 -12.84 -34.36
N VAL A 134 17.69 -12.75 -35.57
CA VAL A 134 18.46 -12.43 -36.77
C VAL A 134 17.83 -11.25 -37.47
N GLU A 135 18.57 -10.15 -37.58
CA GLU A 135 18.14 -8.93 -38.25
C GLU A 135 18.72 -8.83 -39.66
N LEU A 136 17.85 -8.73 -40.66
CA LEU A 136 18.20 -8.45 -42.05
C LEU A 136 18.02 -6.96 -42.30
N THR A 137 19.07 -6.25 -42.70
CA THR A 137 19.02 -4.79 -42.93
C THR A 137 19.87 -4.35 -44.12
N ASP A 138 19.51 -3.23 -44.75
CA ASP A 138 20.27 -2.56 -45.80
C ASP A 138 21.07 -1.32 -45.34
N SER A 139 21.32 -1.18 -44.02
CA SER A 139 22.02 -0.03 -43.43
C SER A 139 23.22 -0.44 -42.60
N ILE A 140 24.40 0.11 -42.93
CA ILE A 140 25.61 -0.10 -42.12
C ILE A 140 25.48 0.59 -40.76
N TYR A 141 24.80 1.74 -40.70
CA TYR A 141 24.49 2.41 -39.44
C TYR A 141 23.77 1.47 -38.46
N VAL A 142 22.79 0.69 -38.93
CA VAL A 142 22.09 -0.30 -38.11
C VAL A 142 23.04 -1.38 -37.63
N VAL A 143 23.88 -1.94 -38.52
CA VAL A 143 24.89 -2.94 -38.14
C VAL A 143 25.79 -2.41 -37.02
N LEU A 144 26.38 -1.22 -37.19
CA LEU A 144 27.30 -0.64 -36.22
C LEU A 144 26.64 -0.37 -34.86
N ASN A 145 25.38 0.04 -34.83
CA ASN A 145 24.64 0.23 -33.58
C ASN A 145 24.25 -1.11 -32.93
N MET A 146 23.78 -2.09 -33.70
CA MET A 146 23.45 -3.43 -33.18
C MET A 146 24.68 -4.11 -32.57
N ARG A 147 25.87 -3.88 -33.12
CA ARG A 147 27.14 -4.34 -32.53
C ARG A 147 27.46 -3.73 -31.16
N ILE A 148 26.91 -2.55 -30.85
CA ILE A 148 27.06 -1.92 -29.52
C ILE A 148 25.93 -2.38 -28.60
N MET A 149 24.71 -2.48 -29.12
CA MET A 149 23.49 -2.71 -28.33
C MET A 149 23.22 -4.19 -28.02
N THR A 150 23.84 -5.12 -28.75
CA THR A 150 23.63 -6.57 -28.60
C THR A 150 24.93 -7.35 -28.74
N HIS A 151 24.95 -8.59 -28.26
CA HIS A 151 26.01 -9.53 -28.66
C HIS A 151 25.74 -9.99 -30.09
N VAL A 152 26.70 -9.88 -30.99
CA VAL A 152 26.52 -10.21 -32.41
C VAL A 152 27.45 -11.33 -32.88
N GLY A 153 27.04 -11.99 -33.95
CA GLY A 153 27.96 -12.72 -34.83
C GLY A 153 28.10 -14.21 -34.55
N THR A 154 29.30 -14.72 -34.80
CA THR A 154 29.62 -16.16 -34.80
C THR A 154 29.27 -16.89 -33.49
N PRO A 155 29.53 -16.33 -32.29
CA PRO A 155 29.13 -16.98 -31.03
C PRO A 155 27.61 -17.22 -30.94
N VAL A 156 26.81 -16.28 -31.45
CA VAL A 156 25.35 -16.40 -31.46
C VAL A 156 24.90 -17.49 -32.41
N LEU A 157 25.46 -17.57 -33.63
CA LEU A 157 25.14 -18.63 -34.58
C LEU A 157 25.51 -20.02 -34.05
N LYS A 158 26.64 -20.13 -33.33
CA LYS A 158 27.03 -21.38 -32.66
C LYS A 158 26.01 -21.78 -31.59
N GLN A 159 25.54 -20.83 -30.78
CA GLN A 159 24.52 -21.08 -29.77
C GLN A 159 23.16 -21.44 -30.38
N LEU A 160 22.79 -20.81 -31.49
CA LEU A 160 21.56 -21.11 -32.22
C LEU A 160 21.56 -22.55 -32.77
N GLY A 161 22.73 -23.07 -33.16
CA GLY A 161 22.86 -24.44 -33.63
C GLY A 161 22.07 -24.73 -34.91
N ALA A 162 21.66 -25.98 -35.10
CA ALA A 162 20.95 -26.41 -36.31
C ALA A 162 19.42 -26.31 -36.23
N GLY A 163 18.84 -26.11 -35.03
CA GLY A 163 17.39 -26.12 -34.81
C GLY A 163 16.91 -25.25 -33.65
N GLY A 164 17.68 -24.24 -33.26
CA GLY A 164 17.26 -23.28 -32.25
C GLY A 164 16.22 -22.28 -32.78
N GLU A 165 15.30 -21.85 -31.93
CA GLU A 165 14.34 -20.80 -32.30
C GLU A 165 15.03 -19.42 -32.34
N PHE A 166 14.67 -18.60 -33.31
CA PHE A 166 15.14 -17.21 -33.40
C PHE A 166 14.00 -16.27 -33.81
N THR A 167 14.05 -15.04 -33.32
CA THR A 167 13.15 -13.98 -33.78
C THR A 167 13.58 -13.50 -35.16
N LYS A 168 12.63 -13.48 -36.10
CA LYS A 168 12.84 -13.04 -37.49
C LYS A 168 12.68 -11.53 -37.59
N CYS A 169 13.76 -10.80 -37.80
CA CYS A 169 13.74 -9.35 -37.88
C CYS A 169 14.09 -8.89 -39.32
N LEU A 170 13.17 -8.24 -40.02
CA LEU A 170 13.40 -7.68 -41.35
C LEU A 170 13.32 -6.16 -41.30
N HIS A 171 14.34 -5.49 -41.82
CA HIS A 171 14.44 -4.04 -41.89
C HIS A 171 14.90 -3.55 -43.28
N SER A 172 14.31 -2.47 -43.79
CA SER A 172 14.79 -1.77 -44.99
C SER A 172 14.51 -0.27 -44.91
N LYS A 173 15.51 0.55 -45.28
CA LYS A 173 15.33 2.01 -45.41
C LYS A 173 14.31 2.35 -46.49
N ALA A 174 14.20 1.52 -47.54
CA ALA A 174 13.38 1.76 -48.72
C ALA A 174 13.58 3.20 -49.26
N ASP A 175 12.49 3.97 -49.42
CA ASP A 175 12.49 5.36 -49.88
C ASP A 175 12.40 6.39 -48.73
N LEU A 176 12.41 5.95 -47.46
CA LEU A 176 12.20 6.76 -46.25
C LEU A 176 10.93 7.62 -46.28
N ASN A 177 9.93 7.25 -47.09
CA ASN A 177 8.67 7.97 -47.18
C ASN A 177 7.80 7.67 -45.94
N ILE A 178 7.60 8.68 -45.10
CA ILE A 178 6.82 8.55 -43.86
C ILE A 178 5.40 8.02 -44.10
N LYS A 179 4.79 8.29 -45.27
CA LYS A 179 3.44 7.80 -45.61
C LYS A 179 3.39 6.30 -45.90
N ARG A 180 4.55 5.69 -46.17
CA ARG A 180 4.70 4.26 -46.44
C ARG A 180 5.36 3.52 -45.27
N ARG A 181 5.76 4.22 -44.21
CA ARG A 181 6.48 3.63 -43.08
C ARG A 181 5.57 2.69 -42.29
N LEU A 182 6.10 1.52 -41.94
CA LEU A 182 5.42 0.53 -41.11
C LEU A 182 6.43 -0.12 -40.15
N ILE A 183 6.04 -0.23 -38.87
CA ILE A 183 6.78 -0.99 -37.86
C ILE A 183 5.81 -2.04 -37.29
N LEU A 184 5.93 -3.27 -37.77
CA LEU A 184 4.99 -4.36 -37.52
C LEU A 184 5.64 -5.41 -36.60
N HIS A 185 4.87 -5.87 -35.62
CA HIS A 185 5.25 -6.94 -34.72
C HIS A 185 4.22 -8.05 -34.86
N PHE A 186 4.65 -9.28 -35.11
CA PHE A 186 3.80 -10.46 -35.23
C PHE A 186 4.16 -11.40 -34.07
N PRO A 187 3.52 -11.26 -32.89
CA PRO A 187 3.95 -11.97 -31.68
C PRO A 187 3.81 -13.50 -31.81
N GLU A 188 2.74 -13.95 -32.48
CA GLU A 188 2.45 -15.36 -32.72
C GLU A 188 3.46 -16.03 -33.67
N ASP A 189 4.00 -15.25 -34.63
CA ASP A 189 5.00 -15.71 -35.60
C ASP A 189 6.45 -15.48 -35.16
N ASN A 190 6.66 -14.89 -33.97
CA ASN A 190 7.97 -14.46 -33.48
C ASN A 190 8.74 -13.61 -34.53
N THR A 191 8.04 -12.63 -35.15
CA THR A 191 8.54 -11.90 -36.32
C THR A 191 8.34 -10.38 -36.18
N ILE A 192 9.29 -9.60 -36.70
CA ILE A 192 9.31 -8.13 -36.69
C ILE A 192 9.67 -7.61 -38.08
N TRP A 193 8.83 -6.77 -38.68
CA TRP A 193 9.08 -6.15 -39.98
C TRP A 193 9.04 -4.62 -39.85
N SER A 194 10.12 -3.95 -40.25
CA SER A 194 10.24 -2.49 -40.21
C SER A 194 10.69 -1.95 -41.57
N VAL A 195 9.93 -1.02 -42.16
CA VAL A 195 10.24 -0.48 -43.48
C VAL A 195 9.99 1.02 -43.54
N GLY A 196 10.86 1.74 -44.25
CA GLY A 196 10.71 3.19 -44.48
C GLY A 196 11.22 4.08 -43.33
N SER A 197 12.08 3.55 -42.46
CA SER A 197 12.82 4.29 -41.43
C SER A 197 14.28 3.86 -41.43
N GLY A 198 15.17 4.74 -41.00
CA GLY A 198 16.60 4.57 -40.74
C GLY A 198 17.00 4.98 -39.32
N TYR A 199 16.05 5.35 -38.45
CA TYR A 199 16.33 5.96 -37.14
C TYR A 199 16.01 5.07 -35.94
N GLY A 200 17.00 4.95 -35.05
CA GLY A 200 16.86 4.55 -33.64
C GLY A 200 15.96 3.32 -33.39
N GLY A 201 14.94 3.48 -32.53
CA GLY A 201 14.08 2.38 -32.10
C GLY A 201 13.18 1.77 -33.19
N ASN A 202 13.13 2.34 -34.40
CA ASN A 202 12.42 1.75 -35.53
C ASN A 202 13.30 0.72 -36.27
N VAL A 203 14.63 0.82 -36.12
CA VAL A 203 15.60 0.06 -36.92
C VAL A 203 16.56 -0.77 -36.09
N LEU A 204 16.67 -0.53 -34.79
CA LEU A 204 17.39 -1.42 -33.87
C LEU A 204 16.39 -2.45 -33.34
N LEU A 205 16.09 -3.47 -34.15
CA LEU A 205 14.94 -4.35 -33.90
C LEU A 205 15.13 -5.21 -32.66
N GLY A 206 16.38 -5.45 -32.23
CA GLY A 206 16.69 -6.04 -30.93
C GLY A 206 16.20 -5.24 -29.73
N LYS A 207 16.11 -3.90 -29.83
CA LYS A 207 15.81 -3.00 -28.70
C LYS A 207 14.32 -3.02 -28.31
N LYS A 208 13.52 -2.04 -28.71
CA LYS A 208 12.12 -1.94 -28.22
C LYS A 208 11.20 -2.97 -28.90
N CYS A 209 11.50 -3.34 -30.15
CA CYS A 209 10.66 -4.24 -30.93
C CYS A 209 10.76 -5.68 -30.39
N LEU A 210 11.97 -6.23 -30.27
CA LEU A 210 12.15 -7.54 -29.63
C LEU A 210 12.08 -7.43 -28.12
N ALA A 211 12.96 -6.66 -27.47
CA ALA A 211 13.17 -6.78 -26.03
C ALA A 211 12.01 -6.35 -25.13
N LEU A 212 10.99 -5.67 -25.66
CA LEU A 212 9.75 -5.38 -24.94
C LEU A 212 8.51 -5.94 -25.65
N ARG A 213 8.25 -5.60 -26.92
CA ARG A 213 6.98 -6.00 -27.56
C ARG A 213 6.89 -7.50 -27.79
N ILE A 214 7.78 -8.07 -28.60
CA ILE A 214 7.79 -9.53 -28.81
C ILE A 214 8.12 -10.25 -27.50
N ALA A 215 9.10 -9.76 -26.73
CA ALA A 215 9.53 -10.37 -25.48
C ALA A 215 8.44 -10.41 -24.41
N SER A 216 7.57 -9.40 -24.29
CA SER A 216 6.46 -9.44 -23.32
C SER A 216 5.46 -10.55 -23.66
N TYR A 217 5.18 -10.77 -24.95
CA TYR A 217 4.35 -11.89 -25.40
C TYR A 217 5.04 -13.25 -25.16
N LEU A 218 6.32 -13.37 -25.51
CA LEU A 218 7.12 -14.58 -25.21
C LEU A 218 7.19 -14.84 -23.70
N GLY A 219 7.33 -13.78 -22.91
CA GLY A 219 7.32 -13.81 -21.45
C GLY A 219 6.01 -14.35 -20.89
N LYS A 220 4.87 -13.87 -21.39
CA LYS A 220 3.55 -14.43 -21.04
C LYS A 220 3.49 -15.93 -21.36
N ARG A 221 3.89 -16.32 -22.58
CA ARG A 221 3.83 -17.71 -23.07
C ARG A 221 4.71 -18.66 -22.26
N GLU A 222 5.88 -18.19 -21.83
CA GLU A 222 6.91 -19.01 -21.20
C GLU A 222 7.02 -18.79 -19.68
N GLY A 223 6.21 -17.90 -19.10
CA GLY A 223 6.17 -17.65 -17.66
C GLY A 223 7.29 -16.77 -17.10
N TRP A 224 7.62 -15.66 -17.77
CA TRP A 224 8.59 -14.65 -17.32
C TRP A 224 8.22 -13.22 -17.72
N LEU A 225 8.93 -12.20 -17.23
CA LEU A 225 8.60 -10.79 -17.42
C LEU A 225 9.64 -10.07 -18.29
N ALA A 226 9.17 -9.29 -19.25
CA ALA A 226 9.99 -8.39 -20.07
C ALA A 226 9.53 -6.96 -19.83
N GLU A 227 10.35 -6.17 -19.13
CA GLU A 227 9.91 -4.92 -18.53
C GLU A 227 10.80 -3.74 -18.91
N HIS A 228 10.18 -2.57 -19.01
CA HIS A 228 10.85 -1.29 -19.27
C HIS A 228 11.47 -0.73 -17.97
N MET A 229 12.42 -1.49 -17.43
CA MET A 229 13.05 -1.22 -16.14
C MET A 229 14.56 -1.08 -16.26
N LEU A 230 15.13 -0.11 -15.53
CA LEU A 230 16.55 -0.15 -15.20
C LEU A 230 16.82 -1.26 -14.17
N ILE A 231 18.08 -1.67 -14.06
CA ILE A 231 18.59 -2.54 -13.00
C ILE A 231 19.83 -1.88 -12.40
N MET A 232 19.80 -1.59 -11.10
CA MET A 232 20.95 -1.06 -10.36
C MET A 232 21.23 -1.91 -9.12
N GLY A 233 22.51 -2.11 -8.83
CA GLY A 233 23.00 -2.62 -7.56
C GLY A 233 23.43 -1.48 -6.65
N VAL A 234 23.08 -1.55 -5.39
CA VAL A 234 23.57 -0.68 -4.32
C VAL A 234 24.45 -1.50 -3.42
N GLU A 235 25.71 -1.09 -3.30
CA GLU A 235 26.65 -1.66 -2.35
C GLU A 235 26.70 -0.77 -1.12
N ASN A 236 26.39 -1.35 0.03
CA ASN A 236 26.43 -0.66 1.32
C ASN A 236 27.88 -0.59 1.86
N PRO A 237 28.13 0.17 2.94
CA PRO A 237 29.44 0.27 3.59
C PRO A 237 30.10 -1.07 3.99
N ASP A 238 29.28 -2.09 4.27
CA ASP A 238 29.75 -3.43 4.66
C ASP A 238 30.11 -4.32 3.45
N GLY A 239 29.95 -3.82 2.21
CA GLY A 239 30.24 -4.53 0.97
C GLY A 239 29.11 -5.43 0.46
N ARG A 240 27.93 -5.40 1.08
CA ARG A 240 26.74 -6.13 0.60
C ARG A 240 26.14 -5.41 -0.59
N VAL A 241 25.92 -6.13 -1.69
CA VAL A 241 25.26 -5.61 -2.90
C VAL A 241 23.84 -6.13 -3.00
N GLU A 242 22.87 -5.22 -3.06
CA GLU A 242 21.46 -5.52 -3.28
C GLU A 242 20.97 -4.84 -4.55
N TYR A 243 20.07 -5.49 -5.30
CA TYR A 243 19.64 -5.00 -6.61
C TYR A 243 18.17 -4.59 -6.61
N ILE A 244 17.88 -3.48 -7.28
CA ILE A 244 16.52 -3.04 -7.56
C ILE A 244 16.29 -2.99 -9.07
N ALA A 245 15.04 -3.22 -9.46
CA ALA A 245 14.55 -2.91 -10.80
C ALA A 245 13.59 -1.72 -10.73
N ALA A 246 13.70 -0.74 -11.64
CA ALA A 246 12.83 0.44 -11.58
C ALA A 246 12.24 0.85 -12.93
N ALA A 247 10.91 0.96 -12.98
CA ALA A 247 10.14 1.35 -14.16
C ALA A 247 9.68 2.80 -14.02
N PHE A 248 10.25 3.68 -14.85
CA PHE A 248 9.77 5.06 -15.02
C PHE A 248 9.47 5.34 -16.50
N PRO A 249 8.45 6.15 -16.81
CA PRO A 249 8.20 6.64 -18.16
C PRO A 249 9.43 7.36 -18.76
N SER A 250 9.38 7.60 -20.07
CA SER A 250 10.42 8.39 -20.73
C SER A 250 10.56 9.78 -20.07
N ALA A 251 11.79 10.29 -19.97
CA ALA A 251 12.12 11.57 -19.32
C ALA A 251 11.83 11.66 -17.80
N CYS A 252 11.65 10.53 -17.10
CA CYS A 252 11.46 10.48 -15.65
C CYS A 252 12.70 10.01 -14.85
N GLY A 253 13.89 9.97 -15.47
CA GLY A 253 15.17 9.81 -14.76
C GLY A 253 15.73 8.38 -14.64
N LYS A 254 15.29 7.41 -15.46
CA LYS A 254 15.84 6.03 -15.43
C LYS A 254 17.36 5.98 -15.55
N THR A 255 17.92 6.55 -16.62
CA THR A 255 19.38 6.55 -16.86
C THR A 255 20.16 7.26 -15.75
N ASN A 256 19.62 8.34 -15.17
CA ASN A 256 20.26 9.03 -14.04
C ASN A 256 20.28 8.15 -12.79
N LEU A 257 19.20 7.41 -12.51
CA LEU A 257 19.14 6.52 -11.34
C LEU A 257 20.02 5.27 -11.52
N ALA A 258 19.99 4.65 -12.71
CA ALA A 258 20.77 3.45 -13.01
C ALA A 258 22.29 3.66 -12.82
N MET A 259 22.76 4.87 -13.10
CA MET A 259 24.17 5.26 -13.07
C MET A 259 24.46 6.32 -12.00
N LEU A 260 23.65 6.34 -10.95
CA LEU A 260 23.69 7.34 -9.89
C LEU A 260 25.10 7.45 -9.28
N VAL A 261 25.52 8.68 -8.98
CA VAL A 261 26.70 8.94 -8.16
C VAL A 261 26.23 9.24 -6.74
N PRO A 262 26.70 8.49 -5.72
CA PRO A 262 26.33 8.75 -4.33
C PRO A 262 26.61 10.20 -3.93
N PRO A 263 25.70 10.86 -3.18
CA PRO A 263 25.92 12.20 -2.67
C PRO A 263 27.01 12.16 -1.60
N ASP A 264 27.71 13.27 -1.37
CA ASP A 264 28.92 13.29 -0.53
C ASP A 264 28.70 12.69 0.86
N GLY A 265 27.54 12.96 1.48
CA GLY A 265 27.18 12.43 2.81
C GLY A 265 27.02 10.90 2.88
N LEU A 266 26.62 10.24 1.79
CA LEU A 266 26.56 8.77 1.71
C LEU A 266 27.84 8.17 1.14
N LYS A 267 28.49 8.89 0.22
CA LYS A 267 29.76 8.49 -0.38
C LYS A 267 30.85 8.33 0.69
N ILE A 268 30.92 9.24 1.66
CA ILE A 268 31.89 9.16 2.77
C ILE A 268 31.66 7.95 3.68
N LYS A 269 30.43 7.43 3.74
CA LYS A 269 30.10 6.19 4.46
C LYS A 269 30.56 4.94 3.73
N GLY A 270 30.84 5.02 2.43
CA GLY A 270 31.32 3.89 1.62
C GLY A 270 30.32 3.33 0.61
N TYR A 271 29.15 3.97 0.42
CA TYR A 271 28.17 3.52 -0.57
C TYR A 271 28.71 3.55 -2.00
N ARG A 272 28.40 2.51 -2.79
CA ARG A 272 28.75 2.41 -4.23
C ARG A 272 27.55 1.93 -5.06
N ILE A 273 27.53 2.33 -6.33
CA ILE A 273 26.46 1.99 -7.28
C ILE A 273 27.01 1.13 -8.41
N TRP A 274 26.26 0.10 -8.79
CA TRP A 274 26.58 -0.85 -9.86
C TRP A 274 25.47 -0.85 -10.92
N THR A 275 25.73 -0.27 -12.09
CA THR A 275 24.83 -0.24 -13.24
C THR A 275 24.79 -1.60 -13.92
N VAL A 276 23.63 -2.26 -13.94
CA VAL A 276 23.42 -3.49 -14.73
C VAL A 276 22.74 -3.17 -16.07
N GLY A 277 21.77 -2.26 -16.07
CA GLY A 277 21.11 -1.75 -17.27
C GLY A 277 20.24 -0.53 -16.95
N ASP A 278 19.93 0.30 -17.94
CA ASP A 278 19.19 1.57 -17.72
C ASP A 278 17.79 1.61 -18.33
N ASP A 279 17.40 0.60 -19.11
CA ASP A 279 16.21 0.66 -19.95
C ASP A 279 15.36 -0.61 -19.96
N ILE A 280 15.96 -1.80 -19.98
CA ILE A 280 15.22 -3.07 -20.14
C ILE A 280 15.68 -4.10 -19.11
N ALA A 281 14.72 -4.82 -18.52
CA ALA A 281 14.95 -5.93 -17.62
C ALA A 281 14.16 -7.16 -18.08
N TRP A 282 14.83 -8.31 -18.20
CA TRP A 282 14.16 -9.60 -18.37
C TRP A 282 14.27 -10.41 -17.09
N MET A 283 13.12 -10.77 -16.53
CA MET A 283 13.03 -11.30 -15.18
C MET A 283 12.34 -12.67 -15.13
N ARG A 284 12.95 -13.65 -14.46
CA ARG A 284 12.42 -15.02 -14.29
C ARG A 284 12.53 -15.42 -12.82
N ILE A 285 11.66 -16.34 -12.43
CA ILE A 285 11.76 -17.01 -11.14
C ILE A 285 12.86 -18.06 -11.28
N ASP A 286 13.93 -17.95 -10.49
CA ASP A 286 15.01 -18.94 -10.47
C ASP A 286 14.72 -20.03 -9.42
N THR A 287 15.61 -21.02 -9.33
CA THR A 287 15.53 -22.20 -8.48
C THR A 287 15.44 -21.90 -6.97
N ASP A 288 15.84 -20.71 -6.53
CA ASP A 288 15.70 -20.23 -5.15
C ASP A 288 14.34 -19.55 -4.87
N GLY A 289 13.46 -19.50 -5.87
CA GLY A 289 12.12 -18.93 -5.79
C GLY A 289 12.08 -17.39 -5.76
N ARG A 290 13.23 -16.72 -5.94
CA ARG A 290 13.32 -15.27 -6.11
C ARG A 290 13.20 -14.87 -7.57
N LEU A 291 12.90 -13.59 -7.80
CA LEU A 291 12.93 -12.99 -9.12
C LEU A 291 14.36 -12.55 -9.47
N TRP A 292 14.91 -13.08 -10.56
CA TRP A 292 16.23 -12.75 -11.08
C TRP A 292 16.11 -12.01 -12.40
N ALA A 293 16.98 -11.01 -12.61
CA ALA A 293 16.93 -10.13 -13.77
C ALA A 293 18.26 -10.09 -14.54
N ILE A 294 18.17 -10.09 -15.86
CA ILE A 294 19.27 -9.67 -16.75
C ILE A 294 18.92 -8.36 -17.45
N ASN A 295 19.95 -7.60 -17.81
CA ASN A 295 19.83 -6.59 -18.86
C ASN A 295 20.08 -7.30 -20.21
N PRO A 296 19.11 -7.30 -21.15
CA PRO A 296 19.32 -7.92 -22.45
C PRO A 296 20.20 -7.08 -23.39
N GLU A 297 20.48 -5.82 -23.07
CA GLU A 297 21.27 -4.90 -23.90
C GLU A 297 22.75 -4.82 -23.49
N THR A 298 23.65 -4.66 -24.45
CA THR A 298 25.10 -4.50 -24.20
C THR A 298 25.59 -3.05 -24.30
N GLY A 299 24.67 -2.11 -24.48
CA GLY A 299 24.97 -0.70 -24.71
C GLY A 299 23.87 0.23 -24.26
N PHE A 300 24.17 1.52 -24.25
CA PHE A 300 23.24 2.59 -23.94
C PHE A 300 22.82 3.31 -25.22
N PHE A 301 21.51 3.55 -25.37
CA PHE A 301 20.95 4.36 -26.45
C PHE A 301 20.27 5.62 -25.87
N GLY A 302 21.07 6.49 -25.27
CA GLY A 302 20.62 7.61 -24.45
C GLY A 302 20.29 8.87 -25.25
N VAL A 303 19.44 9.73 -24.67
CA VAL A 303 19.15 11.08 -25.20
C VAL A 303 20.33 12.00 -24.88
N ALA A 304 20.83 12.72 -25.89
CA ALA A 304 21.95 13.64 -25.70
C ALA A 304 21.53 14.92 -24.92
N PRO A 305 20.53 15.71 -25.36
CA PRO A 305 20.13 16.94 -24.69
C PRO A 305 19.87 16.76 -23.19
N GLY A 306 20.43 17.67 -22.37
CA GLY A 306 20.36 17.64 -20.91
C GLY A 306 21.34 16.68 -20.20
N THR A 307 22.03 15.81 -20.93
CA THR A 307 23.13 14.99 -20.37
C THR A 307 24.38 15.85 -20.22
N ASN A 308 24.91 15.98 -19.00
CA ASN A 308 26.10 16.76 -18.69
C ASN A 308 26.80 16.24 -17.42
N SER A 309 27.94 16.83 -17.07
CA SER A 309 28.75 16.39 -15.92
C SER A 309 28.09 16.66 -14.57
N LYS A 310 27.08 17.54 -14.50
CA LYS A 310 26.30 17.79 -13.27
C LYS A 310 25.17 16.76 -13.10
N THR A 311 24.48 16.39 -14.17
CA THR A 311 23.30 15.51 -14.13
C THR A 311 23.64 14.03 -14.25
N ASN A 312 24.66 13.67 -15.05
CA ASN A 312 25.11 12.30 -15.24
C ASN A 312 26.61 12.22 -15.63
N PRO A 313 27.52 12.42 -14.68
CA PRO A 313 28.97 12.35 -14.94
C PRO A 313 29.46 10.96 -15.39
N ASN A 314 28.79 9.89 -14.97
CA ASN A 314 29.11 8.54 -15.42
C ASN A 314 28.82 8.39 -16.92
N MET A 315 27.69 8.92 -17.41
CA MET A 315 27.39 8.90 -18.84
C MET A 315 28.36 9.74 -19.65
N MET A 316 28.73 10.95 -19.20
CA MET A 316 29.73 11.78 -19.90
C MET A 316 31.06 11.04 -20.09
N LYS A 317 31.53 10.31 -19.08
CA LYS A 317 32.72 9.44 -19.21
C LYS A 317 32.49 8.27 -20.17
N THR A 318 31.29 7.69 -20.16
CA THR A 318 30.90 6.56 -21.02
C THR A 318 30.92 6.93 -22.50
N ILE A 319 30.40 8.11 -22.86
CA ILE A 319 30.24 8.54 -24.25
C ILE A 319 31.51 9.17 -24.86
N SER A 320 32.55 9.39 -24.05
CA SER A 320 33.79 10.07 -24.48
C SER A 320 34.62 9.34 -25.55
N ARG A 321 34.30 8.07 -25.83
CA ARG A 321 35.02 7.23 -26.79
C ARG A 321 34.10 6.17 -27.38
N LYS A 322 34.46 5.63 -28.56
CA LYS A 322 33.77 4.52 -29.26
C LYS A 322 32.23 4.64 -29.27
N THR A 323 31.74 5.86 -29.46
CA THR A 323 30.33 6.22 -29.38
C THR A 323 29.83 6.72 -30.73
N ILE A 324 28.62 6.31 -31.10
CA ILE A 324 27.95 6.83 -32.30
C ILE A 324 27.00 7.93 -31.85
N TYR A 325 27.26 9.17 -32.25
CA TYR A 325 26.36 10.30 -32.02
C TYR A 325 25.40 10.46 -33.20
N THR A 326 24.14 10.80 -32.93
CA THR A 326 23.12 10.98 -33.97
C THR A 326 22.35 12.26 -33.77
N ASN A 327 22.36 13.14 -34.77
CA ASN A 327 21.62 14.41 -34.80
C ASN A 327 21.99 15.42 -33.69
N VAL A 328 23.24 15.42 -33.22
CA VAL A 328 23.78 16.44 -32.29
C VAL A 328 24.41 17.61 -33.07
N VAL A 329 24.86 18.66 -32.39
CA VAL A 329 25.67 19.72 -33.02
C VAL A 329 27.06 19.18 -33.34
N LEU A 330 27.56 19.48 -34.53
CA LEU A 330 28.92 19.18 -34.97
C LEU A 330 29.77 20.46 -34.95
N THR A 331 30.82 20.49 -34.12
CA THR A 331 31.69 21.67 -33.98
C THR A 331 32.76 21.71 -35.08
N LYS A 332 33.31 22.89 -35.38
CA LYS A 332 34.30 23.08 -36.47
C LYS A 332 35.57 22.22 -36.33
N ASP A 333 35.95 21.91 -35.10
CA ASP A 333 37.11 21.09 -34.75
C ASP A 333 36.80 19.59 -34.70
N GLY A 334 35.62 19.17 -35.17
CA GLY A 334 35.20 17.76 -35.23
C GLY A 334 34.76 17.18 -33.89
N GLY A 335 34.36 18.02 -32.93
CA GLY A 335 33.70 17.61 -31.68
C GLY A 335 32.17 17.64 -31.80
N VAL A 336 31.49 17.42 -30.68
CA VAL A 336 30.03 17.46 -30.59
C VAL A 336 29.55 18.35 -29.45
N TRP A 337 28.34 18.90 -29.58
CA TRP A 337 27.65 19.66 -28.54
C TRP A 337 26.12 19.43 -28.61
N TRP A 338 25.40 19.75 -27.56
CA TRP A 338 23.93 19.74 -27.53
C TRP A 338 23.41 20.68 -26.44
N GLU A 339 22.12 21.04 -26.54
CA GLU A 339 21.45 21.87 -25.55
C GLU A 339 21.52 21.26 -24.15
N GLY A 340 22.03 22.05 -23.20
CA GLY A 340 22.23 21.62 -21.82
C GLY A 340 23.39 20.65 -21.61
N GLY A 341 24.27 20.49 -22.60
CA GLY A 341 25.55 19.78 -22.48
C GLY A 341 26.60 20.58 -21.69
N ASP A 342 27.78 19.98 -21.50
CA ASP A 342 28.91 20.65 -20.84
C ASP A 342 29.51 21.78 -21.70
N GLY A 343 29.90 22.87 -21.05
CA GLY A 343 30.56 24.03 -21.67
C GLY A 343 29.60 25.02 -22.33
N GLU A 344 30.11 26.21 -22.65
CA GLU A 344 29.36 27.23 -23.39
C GLU A 344 29.02 26.75 -24.81
N PRO A 345 27.87 27.16 -25.37
CA PRO A 345 27.52 26.80 -26.73
C PRO A 345 28.56 27.36 -27.72
N PRO A 346 28.94 26.59 -28.77
CA PRO A 346 29.97 27.03 -29.71
C PRO A 346 29.52 28.28 -30.47
N GLU A 347 30.40 29.27 -30.63
CA GLU A 347 30.10 30.53 -31.34
C GLU A 347 29.58 30.30 -32.76
N GLU A 348 30.16 29.30 -33.45
CA GLU A 348 29.73 28.82 -34.76
C GLU A 348 29.90 27.30 -34.86
N ALA A 349 28.88 26.61 -35.34
CA ALA A 349 28.88 25.16 -35.54
C ALA A 349 27.97 24.74 -36.70
N THR A 350 27.83 23.44 -36.91
CA THR A 350 26.86 22.85 -37.84
C THR A 350 25.75 22.19 -37.04
N ASP A 351 24.49 22.55 -37.31
CA ASP A 351 23.34 21.92 -36.66
C ASP A 351 23.14 20.45 -37.11
N TRP A 352 22.18 19.81 -36.46
CA TRP A 352 21.81 18.43 -36.76
C TRP A 352 21.30 18.24 -38.20
N LEU A 353 20.82 19.28 -38.88
CA LEU A 353 20.38 19.25 -40.29
C LEU A 353 21.53 19.47 -41.28
N GLY A 354 22.73 19.77 -40.80
CA GLY A 354 23.88 20.06 -41.65
C GLY A 354 24.00 21.52 -42.08
N ARG A 355 23.31 22.44 -41.40
CA ARG A 355 23.25 23.87 -41.72
C ARG A 355 24.17 24.65 -40.77
N PRO A 356 24.70 25.82 -41.19
CA PRO A 356 25.40 26.71 -40.27
C PRO A 356 24.50 27.13 -39.11
N TRP A 357 25.01 27.06 -37.89
CA TRP A 357 24.29 27.40 -36.66
C TRP A 357 25.16 28.21 -35.70
N ARG A 358 24.54 29.15 -35.00
CA ARG A 358 25.13 29.91 -33.90
C ARG A 358 24.09 30.13 -32.79
N PRO A 359 24.53 30.37 -31.54
CA PRO A 359 23.62 30.58 -30.43
C PRO A 359 22.71 31.80 -30.66
N GLY A 360 21.44 31.69 -30.28
CA GLY A 360 20.47 32.79 -30.40
C GLY A 360 19.82 32.96 -31.77
N MET A 361 20.12 32.10 -32.75
CA MET A 361 19.36 32.06 -34.01
C MET A 361 17.87 31.80 -33.76
N LYS A 362 17.03 32.48 -34.55
CA LYS A 362 15.57 32.37 -34.50
C LYS A 362 15.01 32.06 -35.88
N ASP A 363 13.91 31.32 -35.94
CA ASP A 363 13.16 31.08 -37.16
C ASP A 363 12.35 32.33 -37.57
N GLU A 364 11.67 32.26 -38.71
CA GLU A 364 10.80 33.36 -39.23
C GLU A 364 9.67 33.74 -38.27
N LYS A 365 9.35 32.87 -37.31
CA LYS A 365 8.29 33.06 -36.30
C LYS A 365 8.86 33.53 -34.95
N GLY A 366 10.17 33.78 -34.87
CA GLY A 366 10.86 34.22 -33.66
C GLY A 366 11.18 33.11 -32.66
N ASN A 367 10.94 31.83 -32.99
CA ASN A 367 11.27 30.71 -32.11
C ASN A 367 12.78 30.42 -32.16
N PRO A 368 13.42 30.03 -31.05
CA PRO A 368 14.81 29.59 -31.06
C PRO A 368 15.03 28.41 -32.01
N ILE A 369 16.04 28.51 -32.87
CA ILE A 369 16.51 27.38 -33.68
C ILE A 369 17.52 26.60 -32.83
N LEU A 370 17.14 25.39 -32.43
CA LEU A 370 18.03 24.48 -31.69
C LEU A 370 19.11 23.89 -32.61
N GLY A 371 20.31 23.74 -32.08
CA GLY A 371 21.45 23.16 -32.78
C GLY A 371 21.37 21.63 -32.83
N ALA A 372 21.05 20.97 -31.72
CA ALA A 372 20.80 19.52 -31.71
C ALA A 372 19.30 19.23 -31.85
N HIS A 373 18.97 18.06 -32.41
CA HIS A 373 17.59 17.60 -32.37
C HIS A 373 17.19 17.28 -30.92
N PRO A 374 15.97 17.62 -30.43
CA PRO A 374 15.56 17.33 -29.05
C PRO A 374 15.60 15.84 -28.67
N ASN A 375 15.46 14.95 -29.67
CA ASN A 375 15.59 13.50 -29.52
C ASN A 375 16.89 12.96 -30.15
N SER A 376 17.93 13.79 -30.24
CA SER A 376 19.27 13.33 -30.63
C SER A 376 19.83 12.34 -29.62
N ARG A 377 20.69 11.44 -30.10
CA ARG A 377 21.10 10.23 -29.37
C ARG A 377 22.60 10.06 -29.37
N PHE A 378 23.07 9.29 -28.39
CA PHE A 378 24.35 8.61 -28.44
C PHE A 378 24.13 7.11 -28.25
N THR A 379 24.96 6.31 -28.91
CA THR A 379 25.03 4.85 -28.75
C THR A 379 26.42 4.49 -28.24
N ALA A 380 26.51 4.04 -26.99
CA ALA A 380 27.79 3.79 -26.31
C ALA A 380 27.82 2.39 -25.66
N PRO A 381 28.95 1.67 -25.69
CA PRO A 381 29.05 0.36 -25.05
C PRO A 381 28.91 0.44 -23.53
N LEU A 382 28.15 -0.48 -22.93
CA LEU A 382 27.90 -0.51 -21.49
C LEU A 382 29.20 -0.70 -20.70
N SER A 383 30.12 -1.49 -21.24
CA SER A 383 31.44 -1.76 -20.66
C SER A 383 32.33 -0.52 -20.48
N GLN A 384 31.97 0.63 -21.06
CA GLN A 384 32.67 1.90 -20.85
C GLN A 384 32.15 2.68 -19.64
N CYS A 385 31.03 2.25 -19.04
CA CYS A 385 30.46 2.90 -17.88
C CYS A 385 31.35 2.68 -16.65
N PRO A 386 31.78 3.75 -15.96
CA PRO A 386 32.60 3.62 -14.75
C PRO A 386 31.94 2.83 -13.62
N SER A 387 30.61 2.81 -13.57
CA SER A 387 29.83 2.05 -12.60
C SER A 387 29.26 0.75 -13.17
N ALA A 388 29.72 0.27 -14.34
CA ALA A 388 29.26 -1.01 -14.89
C ALA A 388 29.42 -2.13 -13.86
N SER A 389 28.34 -2.89 -13.63
CA SER A 389 28.34 -4.03 -12.71
C SER A 389 29.23 -5.15 -13.25
N PHE A 390 29.97 -5.80 -12.36
CA PHE A 390 30.72 -7.02 -12.67
C PHE A 390 29.82 -8.22 -13.02
N ARG A 391 28.49 -8.09 -12.88
CA ARG A 391 27.49 -9.13 -13.18
C ARG A 391 26.74 -8.94 -14.50
N THR A 392 27.11 -7.98 -15.35
CA THR A 392 26.41 -7.73 -16.63
C THR A 392 26.38 -8.95 -17.55
N GLU A 393 27.45 -9.77 -17.50
CA GLU A 393 27.58 -11.01 -18.29
C GLU A 393 27.20 -12.27 -17.51
N HIS A 394 26.64 -12.14 -16.30
CA HIS A 394 26.32 -13.30 -15.47
C HIS A 394 25.13 -14.08 -16.07
N HIS A 395 25.30 -15.39 -16.20
CA HIS A 395 24.37 -16.24 -16.94
C HIS A 395 22.94 -16.27 -16.34
N HIS A 396 22.80 -16.07 -15.02
CA HIS A 396 21.49 -15.99 -14.34
C HIS A 396 21.08 -14.55 -13.98
N GLY A 397 21.92 -13.55 -14.28
CA GLY A 397 21.65 -12.16 -13.90
C GLY A 397 21.84 -11.89 -12.41
N VAL A 398 20.96 -11.06 -11.84
CA VAL A 398 21.02 -10.58 -10.44
C VAL A 398 19.67 -10.75 -9.73
N PRO A 399 19.65 -11.07 -8.42
CA PRO A 399 18.41 -11.21 -7.66
C PRO A 399 17.80 -9.84 -7.33
N ILE A 400 16.54 -9.63 -7.67
CA ILE A 400 15.83 -8.37 -7.41
C ILE A 400 15.27 -8.39 -5.99
N SER A 401 15.64 -7.39 -5.20
CA SER A 401 15.17 -7.18 -3.82
C SER A 401 13.92 -6.28 -3.80
N ALA A 402 13.89 -5.27 -4.66
CA ALA A 402 12.77 -4.34 -4.80
C ALA A 402 12.46 -4.00 -6.25
N ILE A 403 11.17 -3.80 -6.54
CA ILE A 403 10.67 -3.21 -7.78
C ILE A 403 10.16 -1.81 -7.46
N VAL A 404 10.58 -0.81 -8.24
CA VAL A 404 10.25 0.59 -8.00
C VAL A 404 9.52 1.18 -9.21
N PHE A 405 8.26 1.56 -9.02
CA PHE A 405 7.50 2.34 -9.98
C PHE A 405 7.66 3.83 -9.70
N GLY A 406 7.45 4.68 -10.70
CA GLY A 406 7.46 6.12 -10.48
C GLY A 406 7.19 6.93 -11.74
N GLY A 407 6.73 8.16 -11.54
CA GLY A 407 6.39 9.08 -12.61
C GLY A 407 6.50 10.52 -12.14
N ARG A 408 6.44 11.47 -13.08
CA ARG A 408 6.43 12.90 -12.74
C ARG A 408 5.04 13.29 -12.24
N ARG A 409 4.94 13.64 -10.96
CA ARG A 409 3.71 14.15 -10.35
C ARG A 409 4.05 15.38 -9.51
N ALA A 410 3.63 16.57 -9.91
CA ALA A 410 3.83 17.78 -9.12
C ALA A 410 3.04 17.72 -7.80
N ARG A 411 1.87 17.06 -7.82
CA ARG A 411 0.94 16.88 -6.69
C ARG A 411 0.53 15.42 -6.52
N LEU A 412 -0.21 15.12 -5.45
CA LEU A 412 -0.77 13.81 -5.08
C LEU A 412 0.22 12.79 -4.50
N ALA A 413 1.19 12.31 -5.28
CA ALA A 413 2.05 11.20 -4.88
C ALA A 413 3.18 11.65 -3.93
N PRO A 414 3.41 10.97 -2.79
CA PRO A 414 4.53 11.27 -1.91
C PRO A 414 5.87 10.84 -2.52
N LEU A 415 6.98 11.28 -1.92
CA LEU A 415 8.34 10.95 -2.41
C LEU A 415 8.56 9.46 -2.59
N VAL A 416 8.11 8.66 -1.62
CA VAL A 416 8.18 7.20 -1.68
C VAL A 416 7.05 6.59 -0.84
N TYR A 417 6.51 5.45 -1.29
CA TYR A 417 5.70 4.56 -0.47
C TYR A 417 5.87 3.08 -0.89
N GLU A 418 5.78 2.17 0.07
CA GLU A 418 5.78 0.71 -0.09
C GLU A 418 4.33 0.20 -0.26
N SER A 419 4.11 -0.74 -1.18
CA SER A 419 2.81 -1.43 -1.32
C SER A 419 2.54 -2.37 -0.12
N PHE A 420 1.28 -2.71 0.15
CA PHE A 420 0.96 -3.64 1.25
C PHE A 420 1.44 -5.08 1.00
N ASP A 421 1.35 -5.50 -0.25
CA ASP A 421 1.71 -6.84 -0.73
C ASP A 421 1.94 -6.78 -2.26
N TRP A 422 2.16 -7.94 -2.88
CA TRP A 422 2.36 -8.07 -4.32
C TRP A 422 1.14 -7.65 -5.14
N GLU A 423 -0.07 -8.09 -4.78
CA GLU A 423 -1.29 -7.76 -5.54
C GLU A 423 -1.57 -6.26 -5.52
N HIS A 424 -1.42 -5.62 -4.35
CA HIS A 424 -1.46 -4.18 -4.22
C HIS A 424 -0.32 -3.50 -5.00
N GLY A 425 0.88 -4.10 -5.05
CA GLY A 425 1.99 -3.61 -5.85
C GLY A 425 1.73 -3.64 -7.36
N VAL A 426 1.05 -4.69 -7.87
CA VAL A 426 0.59 -4.74 -9.27
C VAL A 426 -0.44 -3.65 -9.52
N PHE A 427 -1.36 -3.40 -8.58
CA PHE A 427 -2.29 -2.26 -8.67
C PHE A 427 -1.56 -0.90 -8.72
N VAL A 428 -0.53 -0.70 -7.90
CA VAL A 428 0.31 0.50 -7.91
C VAL A 428 0.99 0.70 -9.27
N GLY A 429 1.57 -0.36 -9.85
CA GLY A 429 2.17 -0.30 -11.19
C GLY A 429 1.13 -0.04 -12.28
N ALA A 430 -0.04 -0.67 -12.21
CA ALA A 430 -1.11 -0.56 -13.22
C ALA A 430 -1.78 0.82 -13.21
N THR A 431 -1.71 1.53 -12.09
CA THR A 431 -2.26 2.88 -11.92
C THR A 431 -1.22 3.98 -12.10
N MET A 432 0.04 3.63 -12.41
CA MET A 432 1.11 4.59 -12.55
C MET A 432 0.77 5.67 -13.56
N ALA A 433 1.01 6.92 -13.17
CA ALA A 433 0.73 8.10 -13.98
C ALA A 433 1.90 9.08 -13.94
N SER A 434 2.06 9.81 -15.05
CA SER A 434 3.07 10.85 -15.18
C SER A 434 2.50 12.03 -15.96
N GLU A 435 2.83 13.24 -15.53
CA GLU A 435 2.57 14.46 -16.28
C GLU A 435 3.37 14.47 -17.58
N ARG A 436 2.74 14.93 -18.66
CA ARG A 436 3.39 15.12 -19.96
C ARG A 436 4.46 16.21 -19.87
N THR A 437 5.66 15.87 -20.32
CA THR A 437 6.78 16.82 -20.51
C THR A 437 6.79 17.34 -21.95
N ALA A 438 7.58 18.38 -22.24
CA ALA A 438 7.77 18.91 -23.59
C ALA A 438 8.32 17.88 -24.61
N ALA A 439 8.82 16.72 -24.15
CA ALA A 439 9.34 15.64 -24.99
C ALA A 439 8.26 14.64 -25.47
N GLN A 440 7.00 14.76 -25.00
CA GLN A 440 5.88 13.93 -25.41
C GLN A 440 4.87 14.77 -26.23
N PHE A 441 4.36 14.24 -27.34
CA PHE A 441 3.29 14.89 -28.12
C PHE A 441 2.02 15.05 -27.25
N GLY A 442 1.57 16.29 -27.04
CA GLY A 442 0.38 16.62 -26.24
C GLY A 442 0.50 17.95 -25.46
N THR A 443 -0.51 18.28 -24.67
CA THR A 443 -0.51 19.47 -23.80
C THR A 443 0.36 19.23 -22.56
N VAL A 444 1.32 20.12 -22.30
CA VAL A 444 2.22 20.05 -21.13
C VAL A 444 1.40 20.15 -19.84
N GLY A 445 1.68 19.30 -18.85
CA GLY A 445 1.01 19.28 -17.54
C GLY A 445 -0.22 18.37 -17.44
N GLU A 446 -0.69 17.78 -18.54
CA GLU A 446 -1.76 16.77 -18.51
C GLU A 446 -1.23 15.44 -17.93
N VAL A 447 -1.97 14.84 -16.99
CA VAL A 447 -1.62 13.55 -16.38
C VAL A 447 -1.98 12.41 -17.34
N ARG A 448 -0.97 11.66 -17.80
CA ARG A 448 -1.15 10.45 -18.62
C ARG A 448 -0.87 9.21 -17.77
N ARG A 449 -1.75 8.21 -17.85
CA ARG A 449 -1.48 6.86 -17.32
C ARG A 449 -0.43 6.17 -18.19
N ASP A 450 0.58 5.58 -17.57
CA ASP A 450 1.62 4.79 -18.24
C ASP A 450 1.90 3.55 -17.39
N PRO A 451 0.98 2.57 -17.35
CA PRO A 451 1.08 1.41 -16.48
C PRO A 451 2.41 0.68 -16.66
N MET A 452 3.13 0.43 -15.56
CA MET A 452 4.46 -0.20 -15.55
C MET A 452 5.50 0.43 -16.49
N ALA A 453 5.26 1.66 -16.98
CA ALA A 453 5.99 2.31 -18.06
C ALA A 453 5.99 1.53 -19.38
N MET A 454 5.00 0.65 -19.58
CA MET A 454 4.89 -0.30 -20.68
C MET A 454 3.82 0.09 -21.71
N LEU A 455 3.14 1.23 -21.56
CA LEU A 455 2.02 1.60 -22.44
C LEU A 455 2.34 1.53 -23.95
N PRO A 456 3.47 2.05 -24.46
CA PRO A 456 3.79 1.96 -25.89
C PRO A 456 4.57 0.68 -26.28
N PHE A 457 4.72 -0.27 -25.35
CA PHE A 457 5.65 -1.39 -25.46
C PHE A 457 5.04 -2.77 -25.16
N CYS A 458 3.85 -2.87 -24.57
CA CYS A 458 3.20 -4.16 -24.34
C CYS A 458 2.78 -4.79 -25.68
N GLY A 459 3.27 -6.01 -25.96
CA GLY A 459 3.04 -6.69 -27.24
C GLY A 459 1.71 -7.42 -27.36
N TYR A 460 0.81 -7.28 -26.38
CA TYR A 460 -0.50 -7.93 -26.32
C TYR A 460 -1.46 -7.15 -25.42
N HIS A 461 -2.67 -7.67 -25.21
CA HIS A 461 -3.72 -7.05 -24.41
C HIS A 461 -3.24 -6.74 -22.98
N MET A 462 -3.20 -5.46 -22.63
CA MET A 462 -2.65 -5.00 -21.34
C MET A 462 -3.38 -5.55 -20.10
N GLY A 463 -4.69 -5.84 -20.21
CA GLY A 463 -5.43 -6.52 -19.14
C GLY A 463 -4.87 -7.92 -18.83
N ASP A 464 -4.46 -8.66 -19.87
CA ASP A 464 -3.82 -9.97 -19.69
C ASP A 464 -2.39 -9.82 -19.16
N TYR A 465 -1.73 -8.69 -19.47
CA TYR A 465 -0.40 -8.38 -18.95
C TYR A 465 -0.44 -8.15 -17.43
N PHE A 466 -1.46 -7.46 -16.93
CA PHE A 466 -1.68 -7.34 -15.50
C PHE A 466 -2.02 -8.68 -14.85
N GLN A 467 -2.81 -9.53 -15.51
CA GLN A 467 -3.07 -10.88 -15.03
C GLN A 467 -1.78 -11.70 -14.93
N HIS A 468 -0.90 -11.60 -15.93
CA HIS A 468 0.41 -12.26 -15.93
C HIS A 468 1.28 -11.81 -14.75
N TRP A 469 1.30 -10.52 -14.42
CA TRP A 469 1.96 -10.00 -13.22
C TRP A 469 1.41 -10.60 -11.91
N LEU A 470 0.09 -10.76 -11.79
CA LEU A 470 -0.53 -11.41 -10.63
C LEU A 470 -0.14 -12.90 -10.56
N ASP A 471 -0.13 -13.59 -11.70
CA ASP A 471 0.22 -15.01 -11.77
C ASP A 471 1.71 -15.26 -11.48
N MET A 472 2.60 -14.35 -11.91
CA MET A 472 4.02 -14.36 -11.50
C MET A 472 4.16 -14.29 -9.98
N GLY A 473 3.40 -13.40 -9.32
CA GLY A 473 3.38 -13.24 -7.86
C GLY A 473 3.08 -14.54 -7.13
N ARG A 474 2.04 -15.26 -7.58
CA ARG A 474 1.59 -16.52 -6.98
C ARG A 474 2.60 -17.66 -7.09
N ARG A 475 3.55 -17.57 -8.03
CA ARG A 475 4.59 -18.59 -8.26
C ARG A 475 5.89 -18.33 -7.48
N MET A 476 6.09 -17.13 -6.97
CA MET A 476 7.29 -16.78 -6.20
C MET A 476 7.12 -17.16 -4.73
N THR A 477 8.16 -17.72 -4.12
CA THR A 477 8.20 -17.95 -2.67
C THR A 477 8.70 -16.71 -1.93
N ASN A 478 9.55 -15.92 -2.57
CA ASN A 478 10.16 -14.71 -2.03
C ASN A 478 10.03 -13.56 -3.05
N PRO A 479 8.82 -12.99 -3.24
CA PRO A 479 8.62 -11.89 -4.17
C PRO A 479 9.37 -10.62 -3.72
N PRO A 480 9.96 -9.83 -4.63
CA PRO A 480 10.52 -8.54 -4.27
C PRO A 480 9.41 -7.60 -3.78
N LYS A 481 9.76 -6.72 -2.84
CA LYS A 481 8.84 -5.67 -2.39
C LYS A 481 8.62 -4.64 -3.49
N ILE A 482 7.41 -4.09 -3.58
CA ILE A 482 7.05 -3.09 -4.59
C ILE A 482 6.92 -1.72 -3.94
N PHE A 483 7.54 -0.72 -4.55
CA PHE A 483 7.52 0.66 -4.11
C PHE A 483 7.07 1.57 -5.25
N HIS A 484 6.61 2.76 -4.89
CA HIS A 484 6.39 3.85 -5.82
C HIS A 484 7.11 5.10 -5.34
N VAL A 485 7.81 5.79 -6.24
CA VAL A 485 8.56 7.02 -5.96
C VAL A 485 8.06 8.20 -6.80
N ASN A 486 8.25 9.41 -6.28
CA ASN A 486 7.98 10.65 -6.99
C ASN A 486 9.04 11.71 -6.67
N TRP A 487 10.03 11.86 -7.56
CA TRP A 487 11.10 12.85 -7.43
C TRP A 487 10.65 14.29 -7.69
N PHE A 488 9.42 14.48 -8.18
CA PHE A 488 9.02 15.70 -8.86
C PHE A 488 7.93 16.48 -8.13
N ARG A 489 7.65 16.13 -6.87
CA ARG A 489 6.67 16.85 -6.05
C ARG A 489 7.12 18.30 -5.83
N THR A 490 6.21 19.25 -6.01
CA THR A 490 6.50 20.68 -5.85
C THR A 490 5.71 21.30 -4.70
N ASP A 491 6.22 22.43 -4.19
CA ASP A 491 5.49 23.31 -3.29
C ASP A 491 4.40 24.13 -4.02
N GLU A 492 3.74 25.02 -3.29
CA GLU A 492 2.69 25.91 -3.80
C GLU A 492 3.22 26.94 -4.81
N ASN A 493 4.53 27.21 -4.80
CA ASN A 493 5.22 28.15 -5.71
C ASN A 493 5.82 27.43 -6.94
N GLY A 494 5.71 26.11 -7.03
CA GLY A 494 6.27 25.30 -8.12
C GLY A 494 7.73 24.90 -7.94
N ASN A 495 8.33 25.11 -6.76
CA ASN A 495 9.69 24.66 -6.46
C ASN A 495 9.68 23.17 -6.10
N PHE A 496 10.69 22.41 -6.55
CA PHE A 496 10.82 21.01 -6.16
C PHE A 496 11.10 20.89 -4.65
N LEU A 497 10.32 20.03 -3.98
CA LEU A 497 10.50 19.74 -2.55
C LEU A 497 11.70 18.81 -2.31
N TRP A 498 12.11 18.06 -3.33
CA TRP A 498 13.22 17.10 -3.25
C TRP A 498 14.31 17.47 -4.28
N PRO A 499 15.60 17.49 -3.88
CA PRO A 499 16.70 17.86 -4.78
C PRO A 499 16.96 16.87 -5.92
N GLY A 500 16.57 15.60 -5.76
CA GLY A 500 16.72 14.58 -6.80
C GLY A 500 18.16 14.11 -7.03
N PHE A 501 18.42 13.54 -8.22
CA PHE A 501 19.74 13.09 -8.67
C PHE A 501 20.44 12.18 -7.66
N GLY A 502 21.65 12.53 -7.20
CA GLY A 502 22.43 11.75 -6.23
C GLY A 502 21.67 11.52 -4.92
N GLU A 503 20.91 12.52 -4.47
CA GLU A 503 20.18 12.43 -3.20
C GLU A 503 19.11 11.33 -3.22
N ASN A 504 18.64 10.91 -4.40
CA ASN A 504 17.71 9.77 -4.52
C ASN A 504 18.25 8.48 -3.90
N LEU A 505 19.58 8.34 -3.72
CA LEU A 505 20.15 7.20 -3.02
C LEU A 505 19.64 7.06 -1.58
N ARG A 506 19.32 8.15 -0.87
CA ARG A 506 18.74 8.10 0.48
C ARG A 506 17.38 7.40 0.50
N VAL A 507 16.60 7.58 -0.58
CA VAL A 507 15.30 6.92 -0.75
C VAL A 507 15.48 5.46 -1.15
N ILE A 508 16.48 5.15 -1.99
CA ILE A 508 16.80 3.76 -2.35
C ILE A 508 17.36 2.99 -1.15
N GLU A 509 18.17 3.62 -0.30
CA GLU A 509 18.64 3.08 0.98
C GLU A 509 17.43 2.69 1.85
N TRP A 510 16.51 3.63 2.12
CA TRP A 510 15.29 3.32 2.87
C TRP A 510 14.47 2.17 2.25
N ILE A 511 14.36 2.12 0.92
CA ILE A 511 13.70 1.00 0.21
C ILE A 511 14.37 -0.34 0.55
N LEU A 512 15.70 -0.39 0.52
CA LEU A 512 16.46 -1.61 0.83
C LEU A 512 16.37 -1.95 2.33
N ASP A 513 16.42 -0.97 3.22
CA ASP A 513 16.21 -1.16 4.66
C ASP A 513 14.82 -1.74 4.95
N ARG A 514 13.78 -1.26 4.25
CA ARG A 514 12.41 -1.82 4.31
C ARG A 514 12.33 -3.25 3.79
N CYS A 515 13.17 -3.64 2.82
CA CYS A 515 13.30 -5.02 2.36
C CYS A 515 13.97 -5.92 3.40
N ARG A 516 14.85 -5.36 4.24
CA ARG A 516 15.52 -6.08 5.34
C ARG A 516 14.74 -6.05 6.66
N GLY A 517 13.71 -5.20 6.78
CA GLY A 517 12.95 -5.00 8.01
C GLY A 517 13.65 -4.08 9.01
N GLU A 518 14.54 -3.21 8.54
CA GLU A 518 15.43 -2.38 9.35
C GLU A 518 14.99 -0.89 9.42
N ALA A 519 13.93 -0.51 8.70
CA ALA A 519 13.42 0.88 8.68
C ALA A 519 11.95 0.98 9.09
N ASP A 520 11.61 2.02 9.85
CA ASP A 520 10.25 2.35 10.25
C ASP A 520 9.44 3.00 9.12
N ALA A 521 8.11 2.84 9.19
CA ALA A 521 7.19 3.43 8.24
C ALA A 521 5.82 3.70 8.87
N VAL A 522 5.14 4.76 8.42
CA VAL A 522 3.76 5.08 8.79
C VAL A 522 2.81 4.43 7.79
N LYS A 523 1.84 3.65 8.27
CA LYS A 523 0.78 3.09 7.43
C LYS A 523 -0.21 4.18 7.02
N THR A 524 -0.46 4.30 5.72
CA THR A 524 -1.41 5.27 5.11
C THR A 524 -2.44 4.53 4.24
N PRO A 525 -3.49 5.19 3.73
CA PRO A 525 -4.44 4.56 2.81
C PRO A 525 -3.83 4.02 1.50
N ILE A 526 -2.65 4.50 1.09
CA ILE A 526 -2.01 4.14 -0.20
C ILE A 526 -0.83 3.18 -0.04
N GLY A 527 -0.44 2.82 1.18
CA GLY A 527 0.78 2.06 1.46
C GLY A 527 1.52 2.58 2.69
N TYR A 528 2.77 2.16 2.86
CA TYR A 528 3.63 2.63 3.95
C TYR A 528 4.56 3.75 3.49
N VAL A 529 4.57 4.88 4.18
CA VAL A 529 5.47 6.03 3.90
C VAL A 529 6.58 6.10 4.97
N PRO A 530 7.75 6.69 4.67
CA PRO A 530 8.80 6.90 5.68
C PRO A 530 8.31 7.70 6.89
N THR A 531 8.90 7.45 8.05
CA THR A 531 8.81 8.42 9.15
C THR A 531 9.74 9.60 8.86
N PRO A 532 9.54 10.78 9.46
CA PRO A 532 10.44 11.92 9.22
C PRO A 532 11.92 11.65 9.55
N ASP A 533 12.19 10.68 10.43
CA ASP A 533 13.52 10.38 10.93
C ASP A 533 14.12 9.10 10.30
N SER A 534 13.42 8.42 9.38
CA SER A 534 13.88 7.16 8.77
C SER A 534 14.71 7.32 7.48
N LEU A 535 14.94 8.54 6.99
CA LEU A 535 15.88 8.79 5.90
C LEU A 535 17.22 9.26 6.47
N ASP A 536 18.33 8.75 5.92
CA ASP A 536 19.64 9.31 6.23
C ASP A 536 19.74 10.73 5.65
N MET A 537 19.76 11.74 6.51
CA MET A 537 19.89 13.15 6.15
C MET A 537 21.33 13.69 6.27
N THR A 538 22.34 12.83 6.45
CA THR A 538 23.74 13.23 6.59
C THR A 538 24.18 14.10 5.41
N GLY A 539 24.54 15.36 5.69
CA GLY A 539 24.98 16.33 4.67
C GLY A 539 23.87 16.93 3.81
N LEU A 540 22.59 16.71 4.14
CA LEU A 540 21.44 17.30 3.43
C LEU A 540 20.50 18.00 4.42
N GLU A 541 20.38 19.32 4.31
CA GLU A 541 19.50 20.13 5.15
C GLU A 541 18.17 20.39 4.43
N ILE A 542 17.10 19.71 4.88
CA ILE A 542 15.73 19.97 4.44
C ILE A 542 14.88 20.25 5.70
N PRO A 543 14.10 21.34 5.74
CA PRO A 543 13.23 21.63 6.88
C PRO A 543 12.23 20.50 7.15
N ARG A 544 11.95 20.20 8.43
CA ARG A 544 11.01 19.13 8.83
C ARG A 544 9.59 19.35 8.28
N GLU A 545 9.19 20.61 8.09
CA GLU A 545 7.94 20.96 7.42
C GLU A 545 7.92 20.50 5.95
N THR A 546 9.02 20.74 5.22
CA THR A 546 9.19 20.27 3.83
C THR A 546 9.14 18.75 3.76
N LEU A 547 9.79 18.03 4.67
CA LEU A 547 9.69 16.57 4.77
C LEU A 547 8.25 16.10 5.04
N THR A 548 7.53 16.79 5.93
CA THR A 548 6.12 16.49 6.21
C THR A 548 5.26 16.65 4.96
N LYS A 549 5.44 17.74 4.20
CA LYS A 549 4.76 17.95 2.91
C LYS A 549 5.17 16.89 1.88
N LEU A 550 6.43 16.47 1.88
CA LEU A 550 6.98 15.51 0.92
C LEU A 550 6.37 14.11 1.08
N PHE A 551 6.06 13.68 2.31
CA PHE A 551 5.41 12.40 2.63
C PHE A 551 3.89 12.49 2.80
N ALA A 552 3.29 13.67 2.74
CA ALA A 552 1.87 13.86 2.98
C ALA A 552 0.98 13.09 1.98
N VAL A 553 -0.04 12.42 2.50
CA VAL A 553 -1.09 11.71 1.75
C VAL A 553 -2.43 12.40 2.00
N ASN A 554 -2.88 13.22 1.04
CA ASN A 554 -4.17 13.87 1.12
C ASN A 554 -5.29 12.90 0.69
N ARG A 555 -6.18 12.53 1.62
CA ARG A 555 -7.26 11.58 1.35
C ARG A 555 -8.25 12.07 0.28
N ALA A 556 -8.56 13.36 0.24
CA ALA A 556 -9.51 13.92 -0.72
C ALA A 556 -8.94 13.84 -2.15
N ASP A 557 -7.72 14.33 -2.34
CA ASP A 557 -7.03 14.30 -3.64
C ASP A 557 -6.88 12.85 -4.16
N TRP A 558 -6.55 11.91 -3.26
CA TRP A 558 -6.45 10.49 -3.61
C TRP A 558 -7.81 9.85 -3.90
N TYR A 559 -8.88 10.31 -3.24
CA TYR A 559 -10.22 9.82 -3.51
C TYR A 559 -10.69 10.28 -4.90
N GLU A 560 -10.44 11.53 -5.27
CA GLU A 560 -10.69 12.05 -6.61
C GLU A 560 -9.90 11.29 -7.69
N GLU A 561 -8.62 10.96 -7.42
CA GLU A 561 -7.79 10.16 -8.32
C GLU A 561 -8.42 8.79 -8.65
N THR A 562 -9.21 8.20 -7.73
CA THR A 562 -9.83 6.88 -7.94
C THR A 562 -10.81 6.84 -9.11
N ASP A 563 -11.44 7.97 -9.45
CA ASP A 563 -12.36 8.04 -10.60
C ASP A 563 -11.58 8.06 -11.92
N GLY A 564 -10.43 8.71 -11.94
CA GLY A 564 -9.49 8.65 -13.06
C GLY A 564 -8.89 7.25 -13.25
N ILE A 565 -8.66 6.52 -12.16
CA ILE A 565 -8.23 5.11 -12.20
C ILE A 565 -9.35 4.23 -12.75
N ALA A 566 -10.59 4.36 -12.23
CA ALA A 566 -11.73 3.58 -12.70
C ALA A 566 -11.98 3.79 -14.21
N SER A 567 -11.94 5.04 -14.67
CA SER A 567 -12.13 5.39 -16.08
C SER A 567 -11.06 4.78 -16.99
N PHE A 568 -9.82 4.68 -16.51
CA PHE A 568 -8.74 3.99 -17.22
C PHE A 568 -8.98 2.48 -17.27
N PHE A 569 -9.38 1.86 -16.15
CA PHE A 569 -9.64 0.42 -16.07
C PHE A 569 -10.79 -0.03 -16.99
N GLN A 570 -11.83 0.81 -17.15
CA GLN A 570 -12.97 0.52 -18.03
C GLN A 570 -12.56 0.25 -19.49
N GLN A 571 -11.46 0.85 -19.97
CA GLN A 571 -11.01 0.71 -21.35
C GLN A 571 -10.61 -0.73 -21.71
N PHE A 572 -10.22 -1.53 -20.72
CA PHE A 572 -9.79 -2.94 -20.90
C PHE A 572 -10.95 -3.95 -20.85
N GLY A 573 -12.17 -3.48 -20.56
CA GLY A 573 -13.38 -4.30 -20.55
C GLY A 573 -13.27 -5.55 -19.67
N ARG A 574 -13.83 -6.67 -20.15
CA ARG A 574 -13.92 -7.94 -19.40
C ARG A 574 -12.58 -8.65 -19.15
N ARG A 575 -11.52 -8.28 -19.88
CA ARG A 575 -10.18 -8.89 -19.75
C ARG A 575 -9.36 -8.23 -18.63
N PHE A 576 -9.84 -7.14 -18.04
CA PHE A 576 -9.17 -6.53 -16.89
C PHE A 576 -9.32 -7.41 -15.63
N PRO A 577 -8.24 -7.67 -14.86
CA PRO A 577 -8.33 -8.52 -13.67
C PRO A 577 -9.28 -7.97 -12.60
N LYS A 578 -10.19 -8.82 -12.10
CA LYS A 578 -11.12 -8.45 -11.02
C LYS A 578 -10.40 -8.01 -9.74
N VAL A 579 -9.28 -8.66 -9.42
CA VAL A 579 -8.44 -8.33 -8.25
C VAL A 579 -8.00 -6.87 -8.27
N LEU A 580 -7.75 -6.27 -9.45
CA LEU A 580 -7.36 -4.86 -9.52
C LEU A 580 -8.55 -3.90 -9.35
N TRP A 581 -9.76 -4.31 -9.73
CA TRP A 581 -10.98 -3.59 -9.34
C TRP A 581 -11.20 -3.65 -7.82
N GLU A 582 -10.99 -4.81 -7.21
CA GLU A 582 -11.07 -4.98 -5.75
C GLU A 582 -10.03 -4.11 -5.03
N GLN A 583 -8.81 -4.01 -5.53
CA GLN A 583 -7.79 -3.11 -4.98
C GLN A 583 -8.18 -1.62 -5.08
N LEU A 584 -8.86 -1.23 -6.17
CA LEU A 584 -9.42 0.13 -6.30
C LEU A 584 -10.54 0.39 -5.29
N ASP A 585 -11.43 -0.57 -5.08
CA ASP A 585 -12.52 -0.46 -4.10
C ASP A 585 -11.96 -0.42 -2.67
N LEU A 586 -10.94 -1.23 -2.38
CA LEU A 586 -10.22 -1.20 -1.10
C LEU A 586 -9.48 0.12 -0.90
N LEU A 587 -8.90 0.72 -1.95
CA LEU A 587 -8.32 2.05 -1.88
C LEU A 587 -9.39 3.10 -1.54
N ARG A 588 -10.51 3.11 -2.28
CA ARG A 588 -11.66 3.99 -1.99
C ARG A 588 -12.15 3.81 -0.56
N LEU A 589 -12.20 2.58 -0.06
CA LEU A 589 -12.57 2.27 1.30
C LEU A 589 -11.60 2.90 2.31
N ARG A 590 -10.29 2.66 2.15
CA ARG A 590 -9.25 3.22 3.04
C ARG A 590 -9.23 4.76 3.00
N LEU A 591 -9.61 5.36 1.88
CA LEU A 591 -9.69 6.81 1.71
C LEU A 591 -10.96 7.40 2.36
N LYS A 592 -12.12 6.77 2.14
CA LYS A 592 -13.44 7.21 2.66
C LYS A 592 -13.64 6.95 4.13
N ALA A 593 -13.21 5.80 4.62
CA ALA A 593 -13.45 5.37 5.97
C ALA A 593 -12.22 5.68 6.84
N PRO A 594 -12.38 6.30 8.01
CA PRO A 594 -11.37 6.25 9.06
C PRO A 594 -11.47 4.93 9.84
N ILE A 595 -11.78 3.80 9.17
CA ILE A 595 -11.75 2.52 9.86
C ILE A 595 -10.32 2.02 9.97
N THR A 596 -9.96 1.57 11.16
CA THR A 596 -8.71 0.85 11.40
C THR A 596 -9.03 -0.62 11.61
N LEU A 597 -8.51 -1.48 10.73
CA LEU A 597 -8.56 -2.92 10.95
C LEU A 597 -7.49 -3.29 11.97
N MET A 598 -7.88 -3.87 13.11
CA MET A 598 -6.91 -4.47 14.01
C MET A 598 -6.25 -5.68 13.35
N ALA A 599 -5.03 -6.02 13.79
CA ALA A 599 -4.33 -7.21 13.34
C ALA A 599 -5.28 -8.42 13.36
N PRO A 600 -5.33 -9.23 12.29
CA PRO A 600 -6.30 -10.31 12.14
C PRO A 600 -6.37 -11.17 13.40
N GLY A 601 -7.59 -11.59 13.80
CA GLY A 601 -7.78 -12.45 14.98
C GLY A 601 -7.05 -13.80 14.89
N THR A 602 -6.48 -14.14 13.72
CA THR A 602 -5.65 -15.32 13.49
C THR A 602 -4.19 -15.15 13.91
N GLU A 603 -3.68 -13.92 14.04
CA GLU A 603 -2.30 -13.69 14.47
C GLU A 603 -2.18 -13.78 15.99
N VAL A 604 -1.26 -14.63 16.46
CA VAL A 604 -0.94 -14.79 17.88
C VAL A 604 -0.29 -13.51 18.39
N ARG A 605 -0.85 -12.92 19.44
CA ARG A 605 -0.34 -11.65 20.01
C ARG A 605 1.03 -11.85 20.66
N PRO A 606 1.92 -10.84 20.70
CA PRO A 606 3.28 -10.98 21.24
C PRO A 606 3.33 -11.57 22.67
N LEU A 607 2.42 -11.17 23.56
CA LEU A 607 2.34 -11.73 24.91
C LEU A 607 1.96 -13.23 24.91
N ALA A 608 1.12 -13.67 23.97
CA ALA A 608 0.81 -15.09 23.82
C ALA A 608 1.99 -15.85 23.21
N VAL A 609 2.75 -15.24 22.28
CA VAL A 609 4.00 -15.82 21.76
C VAL A 609 5.01 -16.02 22.90
N GLU A 610 5.24 -15.00 23.74
CA GLU A 610 6.13 -15.08 24.90
C GLU A 610 5.74 -16.25 25.84
N LEU A 611 4.44 -16.38 26.16
CA LEU A 611 3.95 -17.48 26.99
C LEU A 611 4.14 -18.85 26.32
N ASN A 612 3.89 -18.94 25.01
CA ASN A 612 4.08 -20.16 24.24
C ASN A 612 5.56 -20.57 24.18
N GLU A 613 6.47 -19.62 23.98
CA GLU A 613 7.92 -19.86 23.96
C GLU A 613 8.41 -20.37 25.33
N ILE A 614 7.88 -19.82 26.43
CA ILE A 614 8.16 -20.34 27.77
C ILE A 614 7.66 -21.78 27.87
N ILE A 615 6.40 -22.06 27.52
CA ILE A 615 5.83 -23.41 27.63
C ILE A 615 6.58 -24.40 26.74
N GLU A 616 6.92 -24.02 25.51
CA GLU A 616 7.64 -24.87 24.57
C GLU A 616 9.08 -25.15 25.02
N ARG A 617 9.77 -24.13 25.56
CA ARG A 617 11.11 -24.28 26.15
C ARG A 617 11.11 -25.19 27.38
N GLU A 618 10.16 -24.99 28.29
CA GLU A 618 10.11 -25.78 29.53
C GLU A 618 9.55 -27.20 29.29
N ASN A 619 8.59 -27.35 28.36
CA ASN A 619 8.00 -28.64 28.01
C ASN A 619 7.31 -28.63 26.61
N PRO A 620 8.01 -29.06 25.55
CA PRO A 620 7.47 -29.02 24.18
C PRO A 620 6.27 -29.97 23.98
N HIS A 621 6.14 -31.02 24.80
CA HIS A 621 4.96 -31.89 24.76
C HIS A 621 3.71 -31.18 25.28
N VAL A 622 3.84 -30.36 26.33
CA VAL A 622 2.73 -29.54 26.85
C VAL A 622 2.31 -28.52 25.79
N TYR A 623 3.28 -27.85 25.15
CA TYR A 623 2.99 -26.96 24.03
C TYR A 623 2.23 -27.67 22.89
N GLY A 624 2.69 -28.86 22.49
CA GLY A 624 2.03 -29.69 21.47
C GLY A 624 0.61 -30.13 21.84
N MET A 625 0.29 -30.23 23.13
CA MET A 625 -1.05 -30.56 23.63
C MET A 625 -1.99 -29.34 23.76
N LEU A 626 -1.49 -28.10 23.64
CA LEU A 626 -2.35 -26.92 23.68
C LEU A 626 -3.29 -26.87 22.47
N SER A 627 -4.56 -26.57 22.73
CA SER A 627 -5.49 -26.21 21.66
C SER A 627 -5.07 -24.90 21.00
N GLU A 628 -5.58 -24.65 19.80
CA GLU A 628 -5.32 -23.40 19.09
C GLU A 628 -5.79 -22.16 19.87
N PHE A 629 -6.90 -22.27 20.62
CA PHE A 629 -7.30 -21.19 21.52
C PHE A 629 -6.34 -21.05 22.71
N GLY A 630 -5.86 -22.15 23.28
CA GLY A 630 -4.87 -22.16 24.36
C GLY A 630 -3.57 -21.45 23.97
N LYS A 631 -3.11 -21.62 22.72
CA LYS A 631 -1.93 -20.92 22.18
C LYS A 631 -2.17 -19.43 21.92
N ARG A 632 -3.43 -19.00 21.72
CA ARG A 632 -3.77 -17.59 21.43
C ARG A 632 -4.11 -16.77 22.66
N ILE A 633 -4.68 -17.40 23.69
CA ILE A 633 -5.18 -16.68 24.87
C ILE A 633 -4.03 -16.29 25.80
N TYR A 634 -4.10 -15.09 26.34
CA TYR A 634 -3.11 -14.54 27.26
C TYR A 634 -3.80 -13.60 28.26
N PHE A 635 -3.10 -13.25 29.33
CA PHE A 635 -3.55 -12.24 30.27
C PHE A 635 -2.97 -10.86 29.86
N PRO A 636 -3.80 -9.83 29.61
CA PRO A 636 -3.32 -8.55 29.09
C PRO A 636 -2.61 -7.74 30.19
N LYS A 637 -1.58 -6.97 29.81
CA LYS A 637 -0.93 -5.95 30.66
C LYS A 637 -1.73 -4.62 30.67
N GLY A 638 -3.05 -4.73 30.72
CA GLY A 638 -4.01 -3.63 30.56
C GLY A 638 -4.49 -3.00 31.87
N ILE A 639 -5.75 -2.58 31.90
CA ILE A 639 -6.40 -1.92 33.06
C ILE A 639 -6.23 -2.75 34.33
N LEU A 640 -6.39 -4.07 34.25
CA LEU A 640 -6.29 -4.95 35.42
C LEU A 640 -4.89 -4.99 36.03
N ALA A 641 -3.85 -5.02 35.19
CA ALA A 641 -2.47 -5.04 35.66
C ALA A 641 -2.10 -3.71 36.31
N GLN A 642 -2.49 -2.59 35.69
CA GLN A 642 -2.25 -1.25 36.22
C GLN A 642 -3.02 -1.01 37.53
N SER A 643 -4.26 -1.49 37.64
CA SER A 643 -5.02 -1.43 38.90
C SER A 643 -4.41 -2.29 40.01
N ALA A 644 -3.85 -3.45 39.69
CA ALA A 644 -3.13 -4.26 40.67
C ALA A 644 -1.89 -3.53 41.19
N GLU A 645 -1.11 -2.91 40.28
CA GLU A 645 0.05 -2.11 40.65
C GLU A 645 -0.32 -0.90 41.51
N ALA A 646 -1.38 -0.17 41.14
CA ALA A 646 -1.88 0.97 41.91
C ALA A 646 -2.32 0.55 43.32
N LYS A 647 -2.97 -0.61 43.46
CA LYS A 647 -3.39 -1.13 44.78
C LYS A 647 -2.22 -1.36 45.73
N GLU A 648 -1.03 -1.69 45.21
CA GLU A 648 0.18 -1.90 46.01
C GLU A 648 0.94 -0.61 46.29
N LYS A 649 0.98 0.32 45.32
CA LYS A 649 1.89 1.48 45.34
C LYS A 649 1.21 2.84 45.58
N ALA A 650 -0.10 2.97 45.35
CA ALA A 650 -0.79 4.26 45.50
C ALA A 650 -0.97 4.60 46.98
N THR A 651 -0.18 5.56 47.47
CA THR A 651 -0.20 5.99 48.87
C THR A 651 -1.15 7.15 49.15
N ARG A 652 -1.60 7.88 48.11
CA ARG A 652 -2.54 9.01 48.23
C ARG A 652 -3.90 8.70 47.64
N PHE A 653 -3.97 8.48 46.32
CA PHE A 653 -5.24 8.25 45.62
C PHE A 653 -5.14 7.07 44.66
N ASP A 654 -6.12 6.17 44.71
CA ASP A 654 -6.28 5.13 43.70
C ASP A 654 -7.49 5.46 42.82
N ALA A 655 -7.23 6.19 41.74
CA ALA A 655 -8.20 6.54 40.70
C ALA A 655 -8.17 5.53 39.53
N THR A 656 -7.69 4.31 39.76
CA THR A 656 -7.78 3.21 38.78
C THR A 656 -9.03 2.35 38.98
N ILE A 657 -9.59 2.37 40.19
CA ILE A 657 -10.55 1.37 40.67
C ILE A 657 -11.88 1.47 39.91
N GLY A 658 -12.35 0.35 39.37
CA GLY A 658 -13.69 0.21 38.79
C GLY A 658 -14.84 0.13 39.82
N ILE A 659 -14.63 0.59 41.05
CA ILE A 659 -15.53 0.49 42.21
C ILE A 659 -15.76 1.89 42.75
N ALA A 660 -17.02 2.22 43.04
CA ALA A 660 -17.36 3.48 43.67
C ALA A 660 -17.14 3.40 45.19
N ARG A 661 -16.55 4.44 45.78
CA ARG A 661 -16.28 4.52 47.23
C ARG A 661 -16.97 5.72 47.85
N GLU A 662 -17.31 5.60 49.13
CA GLU A 662 -17.86 6.65 49.97
C GLU A 662 -17.31 6.48 51.39
N ASN A 663 -16.80 7.56 51.98
CA ASN A 663 -16.17 7.59 53.30
C ASN A 663 -15.08 6.52 53.44
N GLY A 664 -14.26 6.36 52.40
CA GLY A 664 -13.16 5.39 52.37
C GLY A 664 -13.60 3.92 52.26
N LYS A 665 -14.90 3.62 52.14
CA LYS A 665 -15.44 2.26 52.01
C LYS A 665 -16.08 2.06 50.64
N PRO A 666 -16.22 0.81 50.14
CA PRO A 666 -17.05 0.56 48.96
C PRO A 666 -18.48 1.06 49.17
N MET A 667 -19.02 1.78 48.18
CA MET A 667 -20.44 2.13 48.16
C MET A 667 -21.28 0.86 48.21
N HIS A 668 -22.40 0.93 48.91
CA HIS A 668 -23.36 -0.17 48.99
C HIS A 668 -24.77 0.40 49.24
N LEU A 669 -25.78 -0.44 48.98
CA LEU A 669 -27.17 -0.14 49.27
C LEU A 669 -27.61 -0.94 50.50
N ALA A 670 -28.26 -0.28 51.46
CA ALA A 670 -28.74 -0.92 52.68
C ALA A 670 -29.75 -2.03 52.37
N SER A 671 -30.57 -1.82 51.33
CA SER A 671 -31.53 -2.81 50.82
C SER A 671 -30.87 -4.08 50.31
N VAL A 672 -29.58 -4.04 49.92
CA VAL A 672 -28.79 -5.22 49.56
C VAL A 672 -28.14 -5.83 50.80
N MET A 673 -27.44 -5.02 51.59
CA MET A 673 -26.61 -5.51 52.70
C MET A 673 -27.40 -6.25 53.78
N ARG A 674 -28.63 -5.84 54.07
CA ARG A 674 -29.45 -6.47 55.12
C ARG A 674 -29.70 -7.96 54.88
N PHE A 675 -29.79 -8.38 53.61
CA PHE A 675 -30.17 -9.76 53.29
C PHE A 675 -29.03 -10.77 53.40
N PHE A 676 -27.79 -10.35 53.63
CA PHE A 676 -26.70 -11.31 53.85
C PHE A 676 -26.88 -12.16 55.11
N ASN A 677 -27.58 -11.65 56.12
CA ASN A 677 -27.84 -12.37 57.37
C ASN A 677 -29.18 -13.13 57.37
N ASP A 678 -30.08 -12.84 56.40
CA ASP A 678 -31.49 -13.27 56.41
C ASP A 678 -31.84 -14.23 55.25
N LEU A 679 -30.85 -14.94 54.69
CA LEU A 679 -31.11 -15.95 53.66
C LEU A 679 -31.55 -17.28 54.27
N SER A 680 -32.62 -17.85 53.72
CA SER A 680 -32.98 -19.24 54.02
C SER A 680 -31.95 -20.20 53.39
N PRO A 681 -31.82 -21.45 53.90
CA PRO A 681 -31.00 -22.46 53.24
C PRO A 681 -31.38 -22.68 51.77
N ALA A 682 -32.67 -22.57 51.42
CA ALA A 682 -33.12 -22.67 50.03
C ALA A 682 -32.61 -21.50 49.16
N ASP A 683 -32.56 -20.29 49.72
CA ASP A 683 -32.05 -19.10 49.03
C ASP A 683 -30.52 -19.08 48.91
N ALA A 684 -29.81 -19.78 49.79
CA ALA A 684 -28.35 -19.74 49.86
C ALA A 684 -27.65 -20.96 49.25
N LEU A 685 -28.19 -22.18 49.45
CA LEU A 685 -27.45 -23.43 49.21
C LEU A 685 -27.88 -24.19 47.95
N THR A 686 -29.04 -23.85 47.37
CA THR A 686 -29.55 -24.56 46.18
C THR A 686 -28.93 -24.02 44.89
N TYR A 687 -29.03 -24.81 43.81
CA TYR A 687 -28.65 -24.35 42.48
C TYR A 687 -29.73 -23.45 41.87
N ALA A 688 -29.29 -22.37 41.21
CA ALA A 688 -30.18 -21.59 40.35
C ALA A 688 -30.53 -22.36 39.08
N ALA A 689 -31.65 -22.01 38.45
CA ALA A 689 -31.93 -22.43 37.08
C ALA A 689 -30.85 -21.87 36.13
N ALA A 690 -30.58 -22.56 35.01
CA ALA A 690 -29.55 -22.15 34.05
C ALA A 690 -29.78 -20.73 33.49
N THR A 691 -31.03 -20.32 33.33
CA THR A 691 -31.41 -18.97 32.89
C THR A 691 -31.57 -17.96 34.03
N GLY A 692 -31.42 -18.41 35.28
CA GLY A 692 -31.60 -17.63 36.50
C GLY A 692 -32.96 -17.80 37.19
N ARG A 693 -33.06 -17.28 38.41
CA ARG A 693 -34.28 -17.38 39.23
C ARG A 693 -35.48 -16.66 38.58
N PRO A 694 -36.66 -17.29 38.48
CA PRO A 694 -37.83 -16.67 37.83
C PRO A 694 -38.25 -15.33 38.45
N ASP A 695 -38.26 -15.23 39.79
CA ASP A 695 -38.64 -14.01 40.51
C ASP A 695 -37.70 -12.83 40.23
N LEU A 696 -36.38 -13.08 40.18
CA LEU A 696 -35.40 -12.07 39.80
C LEU A 696 -35.61 -11.61 38.36
N ARG A 697 -35.78 -12.55 37.42
CA ARG A 697 -35.88 -12.26 35.99
C ARG A 697 -37.11 -11.40 35.67
N GLU A 698 -38.25 -11.70 36.28
CA GLU A 698 -39.47 -10.90 36.12
C GLU A 698 -39.33 -9.51 36.76
N ARG A 699 -38.70 -9.41 37.94
CA ARG A 699 -38.40 -8.10 38.56
C ARG A 699 -37.45 -7.27 37.73
N TRP A 700 -36.41 -7.88 37.15
CA TRP A 700 -35.50 -7.19 36.22
C TRP A 700 -36.22 -6.73 34.97
N ARG A 701 -37.11 -7.56 34.40
CA ARG A 701 -37.94 -7.16 33.27
C ARG A 701 -38.80 -5.94 33.61
N ALA A 702 -39.43 -5.92 34.78
CA ALA A 702 -40.23 -4.77 35.21
C ALA A 702 -39.38 -3.51 35.43
N ASP A 703 -38.21 -3.64 36.07
CA ASP A 703 -37.26 -2.54 36.29
C ASP A 703 -36.73 -1.98 34.95
N LEU A 704 -36.49 -2.85 33.95
CA LEU A 704 -36.13 -2.44 32.59
C LEU A 704 -37.21 -1.57 31.95
N VAL A 705 -38.49 -1.95 32.04
CA VAL A 705 -39.60 -1.13 31.51
C VAL A 705 -39.73 0.19 32.28
N ALA A 706 -39.57 0.17 33.60
CA ALA A 706 -39.64 1.38 34.43
C ALA A 706 -38.52 2.38 34.09
N LYS A 707 -37.29 1.89 33.89
CA LYS A 707 -36.13 2.72 33.50
C LYS A 707 -36.14 3.12 32.03
N ASN A 708 -36.92 2.44 31.17
CA ASN A 708 -37.00 2.70 29.74
C ASN A 708 -38.47 2.74 29.30
N PRO A 709 -39.20 3.85 29.55
CA PRO A 709 -40.63 3.95 29.27
C PRO A 709 -40.99 3.63 27.81
N SER A 710 -40.09 3.86 26.85
CA SER A 710 -40.32 3.53 25.44
C SER A 710 -40.33 2.02 25.12
N LEU A 711 -39.95 1.16 26.08
CA LEU A 711 -40.11 -0.30 25.98
C LEU A 711 -41.51 -0.80 26.35
N ALA A 712 -42.36 0.00 27.01
CA ALA A 712 -43.62 -0.49 27.58
C ALA A 712 -44.57 -1.15 26.56
N GLN A 713 -44.49 -0.74 25.29
CA GLN A 713 -45.29 -1.27 24.18
C GLN A 713 -44.50 -2.16 23.22
N LYS A 714 -43.27 -2.54 23.59
CA LYS A 714 -42.36 -3.31 22.74
C LYS A 714 -42.20 -4.73 23.24
N SER A 715 -41.99 -5.65 22.31
CA SER A 715 -41.75 -7.05 22.58
C SER A 715 -40.25 -7.34 22.72
N PHE A 716 -39.87 -8.04 23.77
CA PHE A 716 -38.49 -8.44 24.07
C PHE A 716 -38.49 -9.64 25.02
N SER A 717 -37.40 -10.40 25.09
CA SER A 717 -37.28 -11.60 25.92
C SER A 717 -37.26 -11.28 27.42
N THR A 718 -37.70 -12.20 28.28
CA THR A 718 -37.40 -12.10 29.72
C THR A 718 -35.88 -12.19 29.93
N PRO A 719 -35.24 -11.27 30.68
CA PRO A 719 -33.80 -11.25 30.88
C PRO A 719 -33.25 -12.60 31.35
N ILE A 720 -32.08 -12.98 30.85
CA ILE A 720 -31.39 -14.22 31.21
C ILE A 720 -30.21 -13.87 32.12
N VAL A 721 -30.13 -14.48 33.30
CA VAL A 721 -29.07 -14.20 34.26
C VAL A 721 -27.74 -14.81 33.81
N THR A 722 -26.69 -14.01 33.82
CA THR A 722 -25.32 -14.39 33.45
C THR A 722 -24.33 -14.14 34.59
N CYS A 723 -23.11 -14.67 34.46
CA CYS A 723 -22.04 -14.52 35.45
C CYS A 723 -21.29 -13.20 35.21
N GLY A 724 -22.03 -12.11 35.34
CA GLY A 724 -21.59 -10.76 35.03
C GLY A 724 -21.75 -10.42 33.55
N VAL A 725 -21.65 -9.13 33.26
CA VAL A 725 -21.75 -8.55 31.90
C VAL A 725 -20.76 -9.22 30.93
N THR A 726 -19.54 -9.54 31.39
CA THR A 726 -18.52 -10.23 30.58
C THR A 726 -18.99 -11.61 30.09
N HIS A 727 -19.72 -12.37 30.91
CA HIS A 727 -20.28 -13.66 30.47
C HIS A 727 -21.39 -13.45 29.46
N ALA A 728 -22.25 -12.43 29.63
CA ALA A 728 -23.26 -12.09 28.63
C ALA A 728 -22.64 -11.72 27.27
N LEU A 729 -21.60 -10.89 27.24
CA LEU A 729 -20.86 -10.57 26.00
C LEU A 729 -20.21 -11.80 25.36
N SER A 730 -19.64 -12.69 26.17
CA SER A 730 -19.13 -13.98 25.66
C SER A 730 -20.24 -14.82 25.03
N LEU A 731 -21.41 -14.90 25.67
CA LEU A 731 -22.55 -15.63 25.11
C LEU A 731 -23.04 -15.03 23.79
N VAL A 732 -22.96 -13.71 23.61
CA VAL A 732 -23.20 -13.08 22.30
C VAL A 732 -22.20 -13.62 21.27
N GLY A 733 -20.92 -13.69 21.62
CA GLY A 733 -19.90 -14.30 20.78
C GLY A 733 -20.21 -15.76 20.43
N ASP A 734 -20.53 -16.59 21.44
CA ASP A 734 -20.86 -18.01 21.27
C ASP A 734 -22.07 -18.24 20.34
N LEU A 735 -23.03 -17.30 20.32
CA LEU A 735 -24.24 -17.44 19.51
C LEU A 735 -24.14 -16.81 18.12
N PHE A 736 -23.39 -15.71 17.96
CA PHE A 736 -23.52 -14.84 16.79
C PHE A 736 -22.20 -14.52 16.07
N VAL A 737 -21.04 -14.89 16.61
CA VAL A 737 -19.74 -14.56 16.00
C VAL A 737 -19.06 -15.82 15.48
N ASP A 738 -18.84 -15.86 14.17
CA ASP A 738 -18.01 -16.86 13.52
C ASP A 738 -16.59 -16.32 13.28
N LYS A 739 -15.64 -17.22 13.05
CA LYS A 739 -14.28 -16.84 12.65
C LYS A 739 -14.32 -15.97 11.39
N GLY A 740 -13.65 -14.83 11.44
CA GLY A 740 -13.57 -13.87 10.33
C GLY A 740 -14.76 -12.94 10.19
N ASP A 741 -15.82 -13.09 10.99
CA ASP A 741 -16.90 -12.11 11.02
C ASP A 741 -16.39 -10.74 11.44
N MET A 742 -17.02 -9.70 10.90
CA MET A 742 -16.71 -8.33 11.28
C MET A 742 -17.42 -7.98 12.60
N VAL A 743 -16.62 -7.54 13.57
CA VAL A 743 -17.10 -6.88 14.77
C VAL A 743 -16.68 -5.41 14.73
N LEU A 744 -17.66 -4.52 14.69
CA LEU A 744 -17.48 -3.09 14.60
C LEU A 744 -17.46 -2.48 16.00
N LEU A 745 -16.37 -1.78 16.31
CA LEU A 745 -16.09 -1.16 17.60
C LEU A 745 -15.72 0.32 17.40
N PRO A 746 -16.05 1.22 18.34
CA PRO A 746 -15.42 2.54 18.36
C PRO A 746 -13.94 2.45 18.78
N ASP A 747 -13.14 3.49 18.53
CA ASP A 747 -11.73 3.60 18.95
C ASP A 747 -11.55 3.82 20.45
N LYS A 748 -12.61 4.29 21.13
CA LYS A 748 -12.71 4.35 22.59
C LYS A 748 -13.59 3.21 23.08
N PHE A 749 -12.94 2.10 23.42
CA PHE A 749 -13.63 0.88 23.83
C PHE A 749 -12.92 0.18 25.00
N TRP A 750 -13.65 -0.71 25.67
CA TRP A 750 -13.08 -1.54 26.73
C TRP A 750 -12.24 -2.67 26.12
N GLU A 751 -10.93 -2.66 26.37
CA GLU A 751 -9.91 -3.58 25.82
C GLU A 751 -10.32 -5.06 25.78
N ASN A 752 -11.16 -5.51 26.72
CA ASN A 752 -11.60 -6.88 26.79
C ASN A 752 -12.49 -7.32 25.61
N TYR A 753 -13.05 -6.39 24.83
CA TYR A 753 -13.69 -6.74 23.56
C TYR A 753 -12.70 -7.38 22.57
N GLU A 754 -11.42 -7.00 22.59
CA GLU A 754 -10.41 -7.65 21.75
C GLU A 754 -10.16 -9.09 22.19
N LEU A 755 -10.01 -9.32 23.50
CA LEU A 755 -9.82 -10.68 24.04
C LEU A 755 -11.03 -11.58 23.77
N LEU A 756 -12.25 -11.04 23.90
CA LEU A 756 -13.47 -11.77 23.61
C LEU A 756 -13.61 -12.03 22.11
N TYR A 757 -13.76 -10.99 21.30
CA TYR A 757 -14.13 -11.15 19.89
C TYR A 757 -12.93 -11.45 18.99
N GLY A 758 -11.82 -10.75 19.18
CA GLY A 758 -10.61 -10.93 18.36
C GLY A 758 -9.86 -12.22 18.67
N VAL A 759 -9.56 -12.48 19.95
CA VAL A 759 -8.69 -13.62 20.34
C VAL A 759 -9.46 -14.93 20.50
N ARG A 760 -10.56 -14.92 21.27
CA ARG A 760 -11.37 -16.11 21.51
C ARG A 760 -12.15 -16.52 20.26
N TYR A 761 -12.86 -15.59 19.62
CA TYR A 761 -13.71 -15.90 18.45
C TYR A 761 -13.02 -15.71 17.09
N GLN A 762 -11.80 -15.15 17.03
CA GLN A 762 -11.09 -14.88 15.77
C GLN A 762 -11.90 -13.99 14.80
N ALA A 763 -12.68 -13.06 15.34
CA ALA A 763 -13.37 -12.05 14.55
C ALA A 763 -12.37 -11.03 13.97
N GLN A 764 -12.72 -10.43 12.83
CA GLN A 764 -12.02 -9.26 12.32
C GLN A 764 -12.59 -8.01 13.00
N LEU A 765 -11.77 -7.36 13.83
CA LEU A 765 -12.18 -6.13 14.50
C LEU A 765 -11.95 -4.94 13.58
N ALA A 766 -12.98 -4.13 13.40
CA ALA A 766 -12.95 -2.89 12.64
C ALA A 766 -13.31 -1.73 13.57
N ILE A 767 -12.39 -0.77 13.69
CA ILE A 767 -12.48 0.34 14.64
C ILE A 767 -12.85 1.63 13.92
N TYR A 768 -13.79 2.43 14.44
CA TYR A 768 -14.11 3.78 13.94
C TYR A 768 -13.96 4.87 15.02
N PRO A 769 -13.65 6.14 14.69
CA PRO A 769 -13.54 7.21 15.68
C PRO A 769 -14.82 7.41 16.49
N PHE A 770 -14.72 7.42 17.83
CA PHE A 770 -15.86 7.58 18.74
C PHE A 770 -16.38 9.02 18.78
N PHE A 771 -15.47 10.01 18.87
CA PHE A 771 -15.83 11.43 18.96
C PHE A 771 -15.76 12.13 17.61
N ASN A 772 -16.69 13.04 17.38
CA ASN A 772 -16.60 14.04 16.30
C ASN A 772 -15.79 15.26 16.77
N ALA A 773 -15.49 16.18 15.84
CA ALA A 773 -14.69 17.37 16.15
C ALA A 773 -15.32 18.31 17.21
N SER A 774 -16.65 18.23 17.39
CA SER A 774 -17.40 19.01 18.37
C SER A 774 -17.52 18.32 19.73
N GLY A 775 -16.92 17.14 19.92
CA GLY A 775 -16.99 16.37 21.17
C GLY A 775 -18.28 15.57 21.37
N GLY A 776 -19.12 15.46 20.35
CA GLY A 776 -20.26 14.52 20.35
C GLY A 776 -19.87 13.13 19.83
N PHE A 777 -20.78 12.17 19.93
CA PHE A 777 -20.62 10.88 19.28
C PHE A 777 -20.56 11.03 17.75
N ASN A 778 -19.65 10.30 17.11
CA ASN A 778 -19.39 10.39 15.69
C ASN A 778 -20.31 9.47 14.88
N VAL A 779 -21.58 9.87 14.74
CA VAL A 779 -22.57 9.13 13.95
C VAL A 779 -22.10 8.95 12.50
N GLU A 780 -21.42 9.94 11.92
CA GLU A 780 -20.96 9.88 10.54
C GLU A 780 -19.84 8.86 10.35
N ALA A 781 -18.87 8.78 11.28
CA ALA A 781 -17.88 7.71 11.27
C ALA A 781 -18.53 6.33 11.40
N LEU A 782 -19.56 6.18 12.24
CA LEU A 782 -20.35 4.94 12.33
C LEU A 782 -21.06 4.64 11.01
N ARG A 783 -21.64 5.63 10.33
CA ARG A 783 -22.28 5.47 9.00
C ARG A 783 -21.29 4.94 7.98
N GLN A 784 -20.11 5.55 7.91
CA GLN A 784 -19.04 5.13 7.01
C GLN A 784 -18.51 3.74 7.33
N ALA A 785 -18.38 3.43 8.63
CA ALA A 785 -17.96 2.12 9.09
C ALA A 785 -18.98 1.03 8.73
N LEU A 786 -20.29 1.29 8.93
CA LEU A 786 -21.36 0.41 8.49
C LEU A 786 -21.41 0.27 6.97
N ALA A 787 -21.08 1.32 6.21
CA ALA A 787 -21.04 1.25 4.75
C ALA A 787 -19.99 0.24 4.22
N THR A 788 -18.92 0.02 4.98
CA THR A 788 -17.82 -0.90 4.64
C THR A 788 -18.32 -2.33 4.49
N ARG A 789 -18.08 -2.95 3.32
CA ARG A 789 -18.42 -4.37 3.06
C ARG A 789 -17.14 -5.20 3.14
N ALA A 790 -16.95 -5.99 4.20
CA ALA A 790 -15.85 -6.96 4.28
C ALA A 790 -16.37 -8.41 4.15
N GLY A 791 -17.16 -8.70 3.12
CA GLY A 791 -17.52 -10.06 2.74
C GLY A 791 -18.41 -10.87 3.71
N SER A 792 -18.70 -10.40 4.93
CA SER A 792 -19.67 -11.04 5.83
C SER A 792 -21.09 -10.56 5.56
N TRP A 793 -22.05 -11.49 5.61
CA TRP A 793 -23.47 -11.24 5.41
C TRP A 793 -24.16 -10.61 6.64
N LYS A 794 -23.43 -10.54 7.77
CA LYS A 794 -23.87 -9.92 9.03
C LYS A 794 -22.76 -9.02 9.61
N THR A 795 -23.17 -8.02 10.39
CA THR A 795 -22.25 -7.16 11.15
C THR A 795 -22.65 -7.17 12.61
N ILE A 796 -21.67 -7.41 13.49
CA ILE A 796 -21.85 -7.30 14.93
C ILE A 796 -21.37 -5.91 15.34
N LEU A 797 -22.24 -5.09 15.88
CA LEU A 797 -21.91 -3.74 16.35
C LEU A 797 -22.00 -3.69 17.86
N VAL A 798 -20.94 -3.25 18.53
CA VAL A 798 -20.92 -3.07 19.99
C VAL A 798 -20.95 -1.58 20.32
N LEU A 799 -22.01 -1.16 21.01
CA LEU A 799 -22.21 0.20 21.51
C LEU A 799 -22.24 0.16 23.03
N ASN A 800 -21.38 0.95 23.67
CA ASN A 800 -21.27 0.98 25.12
C ASN A 800 -21.59 2.38 25.66
N PHE A 801 -22.70 2.49 26.37
CA PHE A 801 -23.16 3.75 26.98
C PHE A 801 -23.73 3.51 28.38
N PRO A 802 -23.29 4.25 29.41
CA PRO A 802 -22.11 5.11 29.45
C PRO A 802 -20.83 4.38 29.04
N ASN A 803 -20.00 5.05 28.22
CA ASN A 803 -18.81 4.48 27.62
C ASN A 803 -17.68 4.30 28.65
N ASN A 804 -17.07 3.12 28.64
CA ASN A 804 -15.76 2.84 29.22
C ASN A 804 -14.75 2.84 28.06
N PRO A 805 -13.77 3.76 28.06
CA PRO A 805 -13.22 4.45 29.23
C PRO A 805 -13.67 5.90 29.46
N THR A 806 -14.37 6.52 28.51
CA THR A 806 -14.49 7.99 28.46
C THR A 806 -15.48 8.60 29.45
N GLY A 807 -16.46 7.83 29.94
CA GLY A 807 -17.58 8.37 30.71
C GLY A 807 -18.61 9.12 29.89
N TYR A 808 -18.54 9.04 28.55
CA TYR A 808 -19.51 9.68 27.67
C TYR A 808 -20.75 8.81 27.45
N SER A 809 -21.92 9.44 27.47
CA SER A 809 -23.19 8.87 27.05
C SER A 809 -23.84 9.81 26.03
N ILE A 810 -24.50 9.21 25.05
CA ILE A 810 -25.11 9.92 23.93
C ILE A 810 -26.27 10.81 24.37
N THR A 811 -26.45 11.90 23.62
CA THR A 811 -27.62 12.77 23.67
C THR A 811 -28.83 12.10 23.01
N LYS A 812 -30.04 12.64 23.26
CA LYS A 812 -31.25 12.16 22.59
C LYS A 812 -31.15 12.25 21.06
N SER A 813 -30.57 13.34 20.54
CA SER A 813 -30.38 13.55 19.11
C SER A 813 -29.46 12.49 18.51
N GLU A 814 -28.34 12.19 19.16
CA GLU A 814 -27.41 11.15 18.71
C GLU A 814 -28.05 9.76 18.78
N ALA A 815 -28.82 9.46 19.83
CA ALA A 815 -29.56 8.19 19.93
C ALA A 815 -30.56 8.01 18.78
N ASP A 816 -31.31 9.06 18.43
CA ASP A 816 -32.26 9.05 17.32
C ASP A 816 -31.53 8.88 15.97
N GLN A 817 -30.40 9.57 15.78
CA GLN A 817 -29.58 9.44 14.58
C GLN A 817 -28.95 8.05 14.43
N ILE A 818 -28.43 7.46 15.52
CA ILE A 818 -27.88 6.10 15.51
C ILE A 818 -28.98 5.09 15.17
N ALA A 819 -30.16 5.21 15.80
CA ALA A 819 -31.27 4.31 15.52
C ALA A 819 -31.74 4.40 14.06
N SER A 820 -31.88 5.62 13.52
CA SER A 820 -32.22 5.84 12.11
C SER A 820 -31.18 5.23 11.19
N LEU A 821 -29.89 5.51 11.42
CA LEU A 821 -28.79 4.97 10.62
C LEU A 821 -28.80 3.44 10.57
N LEU A 822 -29.07 2.78 11.70
CA LEU A 822 -29.12 1.32 11.76
C LEU A 822 -30.32 0.76 11.03
N VAL A 823 -31.47 1.43 11.08
CA VAL A 823 -32.67 1.08 10.29
C VAL A 823 -32.38 1.28 8.80
N ASP A 824 -31.86 2.43 8.37
CA ASP A 824 -31.48 2.69 6.98
C ASP A 824 -30.52 1.60 6.46
N SER A 825 -29.51 1.27 7.25
CA SER A 825 -28.54 0.21 6.94
C SER A 825 -29.21 -1.16 6.76
N ALA A 826 -30.23 -1.44 7.58
CA ALA A 826 -30.98 -2.69 7.51
C ALA A 826 -31.94 -2.73 6.31
N GLU A 827 -32.54 -1.59 5.94
CA GLU A 827 -33.35 -1.42 4.73
C GLU A 827 -32.51 -1.61 3.45
N GLU A 828 -31.24 -1.18 3.46
CA GLU A 828 -30.24 -1.49 2.43
C GLU A 828 -29.84 -2.97 2.37
N GLY A 829 -30.43 -3.82 3.22
CA GLY A 829 -30.28 -5.27 3.20
C GLY A 829 -29.22 -5.80 4.18
N ARG A 830 -28.69 -5.01 5.12
CA ARG A 830 -27.70 -5.50 6.09
C ARG A 830 -28.37 -6.23 7.25
N ASN A 831 -27.73 -7.31 7.71
CA ASN A 831 -28.12 -8.00 8.93
C ASN A 831 -27.23 -7.52 10.08
N LEU A 832 -27.86 -7.00 11.14
CA LEU A 832 -27.16 -6.36 12.24
C LEU A 832 -27.46 -7.09 13.56
N VAL A 833 -26.41 -7.47 14.27
CA VAL A 833 -26.49 -7.83 15.70
C VAL A 833 -25.96 -6.63 16.47
N VAL A 834 -26.86 -5.85 17.04
CA VAL A 834 -26.51 -4.61 17.74
C VAL A 834 -26.49 -4.88 19.24
N VAL A 835 -25.29 -4.92 19.80
CA VAL A 835 -25.03 -5.15 21.22
C VAL A 835 -24.95 -3.80 21.93
N THR A 836 -25.90 -3.54 22.82
CA THR A 836 -25.86 -2.40 23.74
C THR A 836 -25.29 -2.87 25.07
N ASP A 837 -24.00 -2.63 25.29
CA ASP A 837 -23.35 -2.84 26.58
C ASP A 837 -23.66 -1.66 27.51
N ASP A 838 -24.55 -1.93 28.44
CA ASP A 838 -25.14 -0.99 29.38
C ASP A 838 -24.62 -1.24 30.81
N ALA A 839 -23.36 -1.66 30.96
CA ALA A 839 -22.75 -1.97 32.25
C ALA A 839 -22.85 -0.85 33.30
N TYR A 840 -22.95 0.42 32.86
CA TYR A 840 -23.04 1.63 33.71
C TYR A 840 -24.41 2.32 33.63
N PHE A 841 -25.43 1.63 33.14
CA PHE A 841 -26.75 2.21 32.90
C PHE A 841 -27.35 2.89 34.14
N GLY A 842 -28.09 3.98 33.91
CA GLY A 842 -28.74 4.78 34.97
C GLY A 842 -27.84 5.85 35.62
N LEU A 843 -26.52 5.77 35.44
CA LEU A 843 -25.54 6.72 35.98
C LEU A 843 -25.30 7.92 35.05
N PHE A 844 -26.37 8.61 34.64
CA PHE A 844 -26.31 9.76 33.72
C PHE A 844 -26.28 11.09 34.49
N TYR A 845 -25.36 11.99 34.12
CA TYR A 845 -25.09 13.27 34.78
C TYR A 845 -25.24 14.43 33.78
N GLY A 846 -26.48 14.88 33.56
CA GLY A 846 -26.75 16.00 32.67
C GLY A 846 -28.13 15.90 32.02
N GLU A 847 -28.72 17.06 31.72
CA GLU A 847 -30.09 17.16 31.19
C GLU A 847 -30.18 16.76 29.71
N GLU A 848 -29.11 16.94 28.93
CA GLU A 848 -29.07 16.63 27.50
C GLU A 848 -28.78 15.14 27.19
N VAL A 849 -28.37 14.37 28.21
CA VAL A 849 -28.05 12.95 28.10
C VAL A 849 -29.34 12.15 27.88
N TYR A 850 -29.31 11.22 26.92
CA TYR A 850 -30.42 10.29 26.72
C TYR A 850 -30.55 9.36 27.93
N GLN A 851 -31.70 9.42 28.61
CA GLN A 851 -31.91 8.73 29.89
C GLN A 851 -32.35 7.27 29.74
N GLU A 852 -32.67 6.82 28.53
CA GLU A 852 -33.02 5.43 28.23
C GLU A 852 -31.87 4.72 27.50
N SER A 853 -31.92 3.40 27.48
CA SER A 853 -31.00 2.55 26.72
C SER A 853 -31.30 2.69 25.23
N LEU A 854 -30.25 2.69 24.40
CA LEU A 854 -30.39 2.60 22.96
C LEU A 854 -31.12 1.31 22.53
N PHE A 855 -31.08 0.25 23.35
CA PHE A 855 -31.88 -0.96 23.15
C PHE A 855 -33.36 -0.64 22.99
N ALA A 856 -33.88 0.34 23.73
CA ALA A 856 -35.28 0.72 23.68
C ALA A 856 -35.68 1.30 22.32
N ARG A 857 -34.79 2.04 21.66
CA ARG A 857 -34.98 2.52 20.27
C ARG A 857 -34.95 1.38 19.27
N LEU A 858 -34.02 0.44 19.43
CA LEU A 858 -33.77 -0.66 18.50
C LEU A 858 -34.71 -1.85 18.65
N ALA A 859 -35.36 -2.01 19.81
CA ALA A 859 -36.29 -3.09 20.06
C ALA A 859 -37.43 -3.10 19.02
N GLY A 860 -37.53 -4.21 18.28
CA GLY A 860 -38.48 -4.41 17.19
C GLY A 860 -38.34 -3.46 15.99
N ALA A 861 -37.23 -2.71 15.88
CA ALA A 861 -37.09 -1.64 14.89
C ALA A 861 -37.13 -2.14 13.44
N HIS A 862 -36.49 -3.29 13.16
CA HIS A 862 -36.45 -3.89 11.82
C HIS A 862 -36.26 -5.41 11.91
N GLU A 863 -36.69 -6.17 10.89
CA GLU A 863 -36.55 -7.65 10.84
C GLU A 863 -35.09 -8.12 10.74
N ARG A 864 -34.22 -7.28 10.17
CA ARG A 864 -32.78 -7.54 10.04
C ARG A 864 -31.93 -6.97 11.17
N ILE A 865 -32.56 -6.42 12.22
CA ILE A 865 -31.87 -5.93 13.41
C ILE A 865 -32.22 -6.83 14.58
N LEU A 866 -31.21 -7.52 15.11
CA LEU A 866 -31.28 -8.15 16.42
C LEU A 866 -30.67 -7.18 17.45
N ALA A 867 -31.53 -6.58 18.26
CA ALA A 867 -31.10 -5.78 19.40
C ALA A 867 -30.76 -6.72 20.57
N VAL A 868 -29.57 -6.57 21.14
CA VAL A 868 -29.07 -7.35 22.27
C VAL A 868 -28.65 -6.41 23.37
N LYS A 869 -29.34 -6.46 24.52
CA LYS A 869 -28.95 -5.70 25.71
C LYS A 869 -28.17 -6.57 26.67
N VAL A 870 -27.05 -6.02 27.11
CA VAL A 870 -26.13 -6.62 28.09
C VAL A 870 -26.00 -5.63 29.24
N ASP A 871 -26.51 -5.98 30.42
CA ASP A 871 -26.55 -5.09 31.59
C ASP A 871 -26.41 -5.88 32.89
N GLY A 872 -26.49 -5.21 34.04
CA GLY A 872 -26.51 -5.89 35.32
C GLY A 872 -26.28 -5.00 36.54
N PRO A 873 -26.49 -5.54 37.75
CA PRO A 873 -26.46 -4.80 39.00
C PRO A 873 -25.04 -4.36 39.43
N THR A 874 -24.01 -4.80 38.72
CA THR A 874 -22.60 -4.66 39.11
C THR A 874 -22.24 -3.21 39.43
N LYS A 875 -22.71 -2.24 38.65
CA LYS A 875 -22.41 -0.80 38.84
C LYS A 875 -23.59 -0.01 39.39
N GLU A 876 -24.82 -0.33 39.00
CA GLU A 876 -26.02 0.40 39.45
C GLU A 876 -26.46 0.03 40.87
N GLU A 877 -26.21 -1.20 41.33
CA GLU A 877 -26.49 -1.63 42.71
C GLU A 877 -25.23 -1.71 43.59
N PHE A 878 -24.06 -1.36 43.05
CA PHE A 878 -22.80 -1.37 43.79
C PHE A 878 -22.43 -2.77 44.34
N VAL A 879 -22.71 -3.83 43.58
CA VAL A 879 -22.47 -5.25 43.96
C VAL A 879 -21.43 -5.92 43.06
N TRP A 880 -20.24 -5.34 42.92
CA TRP A 880 -19.21 -5.86 42.00
C TRP A 880 -18.84 -7.33 42.21
N GLY A 881 -18.85 -7.79 43.47
CA GLY A 881 -18.54 -9.16 43.86
C GLY A 881 -19.62 -10.19 43.52
N PHE A 882 -20.85 -9.76 43.21
CA PHE A 882 -21.94 -10.69 42.87
C PHE A 882 -21.69 -11.39 41.54
N ARG A 883 -20.96 -10.74 40.63
CA ARG A 883 -20.73 -11.23 39.27
C ARG A 883 -22.06 -11.68 38.64
N THR A 884 -23.08 -10.82 38.72
CA THR A 884 -24.39 -11.04 38.11
C THR A 884 -24.56 -10.07 36.95
N GLY A 885 -25.03 -10.58 35.82
CA GLY A 885 -25.38 -9.81 34.62
C GLY A 885 -26.68 -10.32 34.02
N MET A 886 -27.14 -9.66 32.97
CA MET A 886 -28.37 -9.96 32.26
C MET A 886 -28.12 -9.91 30.75
N LEU A 887 -28.82 -10.77 30.02
CA LEU A 887 -28.84 -10.80 28.56
C LEU A 887 -30.29 -10.76 28.08
N THR A 888 -30.62 -9.79 27.25
CA THR A 888 -31.98 -9.53 26.78
C THR A 888 -31.99 -9.33 25.26
N PHE A 889 -32.95 -9.95 24.57
CA PHE A 889 -33.10 -9.87 23.12
C PHE A 889 -34.37 -9.15 22.72
N SER A 890 -34.32 -8.43 21.60
CA SER A 890 -35.50 -7.96 20.88
C SER A 890 -35.23 -7.98 19.38
N ALA A 891 -36.21 -8.47 18.61
CA ALA A 891 -36.20 -8.46 17.15
C ALA A 891 -37.65 -8.45 16.67
N ARG A 892 -37.87 -8.07 15.40
CA ARG A 892 -39.18 -8.23 14.77
C ARG A 892 -39.33 -9.66 14.26
N ALA A 893 -40.09 -10.50 14.97
CA ALA A 893 -40.36 -11.86 14.50
C ALA A 893 -41.44 -11.87 13.41
N PHE A 894 -41.35 -12.84 12.49
CA PHE A 894 -42.35 -13.02 11.43
C PHE A 894 -43.64 -13.71 11.90
N LEU A 895 -43.53 -14.64 12.86
CA LEU A 895 -44.63 -15.51 13.26
C LEU A 895 -45.01 -15.34 14.74
N SER A 896 -44.04 -15.49 15.64
CA SER A 896 -44.28 -15.42 17.08
C SER A 896 -43.01 -14.98 17.80
N ASP A 897 -43.10 -13.86 18.50
CA ASP A 897 -42.05 -13.36 19.39
C ASP A 897 -41.77 -14.35 20.52
N GLU A 898 -42.82 -14.95 21.10
CA GLU A 898 -42.69 -15.95 22.17
C GLU A 898 -41.89 -17.17 21.70
N ALA A 899 -42.16 -17.67 20.49
CA ALA A 899 -41.43 -18.79 19.93
C ALA A 899 -39.96 -18.42 19.67
N LEU A 900 -39.69 -17.24 19.09
CA LEU A 900 -38.34 -16.76 18.81
C LEU A 900 -37.53 -16.60 20.10
N TYR A 901 -38.07 -15.86 21.07
CA TYR A 901 -37.38 -15.60 22.34
C TYR A 901 -37.24 -16.86 23.19
N GLY A 902 -38.23 -17.76 23.15
CA GLY A 902 -38.14 -19.07 23.79
C GLY A 902 -37.00 -19.92 23.20
N ALA A 903 -36.82 -19.92 21.88
CA ALA A 903 -35.74 -20.63 21.20
C ALA A 903 -34.36 -20.03 21.52
N LEU A 904 -34.22 -18.70 21.45
CA LEU A 904 -32.97 -18.01 21.82
C LEU A 904 -32.61 -18.25 23.29
N THR A 905 -33.60 -18.18 24.20
CA THR A 905 -33.41 -18.47 25.63
C THR A 905 -32.89 -19.88 25.86
N LYS A 906 -33.42 -20.89 25.15
CA LYS A 906 -32.95 -22.28 25.25
C LYS A 906 -31.52 -22.45 24.71
N LYS A 907 -31.16 -21.75 23.63
CA LYS A 907 -29.77 -21.74 23.11
C LYS A 907 -28.80 -21.15 24.12
N VAL A 908 -29.14 -19.99 24.71
CA VAL A 908 -28.34 -19.38 25.78
C VAL A 908 -28.25 -20.30 27.00
N ALA A 909 -29.35 -20.93 27.42
CA ALA A 909 -29.34 -21.88 28.53
C ALA A 909 -28.39 -23.07 28.25
N GLY A 910 -28.37 -23.57 27.01
CA GLY A 910 -27.42 -24.60 26.56
C GLY A 910 -25.96 -24.14 26.68
N ALA A 911 -25.66 -22.92 26.22
CA ALA A 911 -24.32 -22.33 26.30
C ALA A 911 -23.87 -22.08 27.76
N ILE A 912 -24.76 -21.57 28.62
CA ILE A 912 -24.49 -21.44 30.05
C ILE A 912 -24.23 -22.82 30.67
N ARG A 913 -25.05 -23.82 30.31
CA ARG A 913 -24.93 -25.19 30.83
C ARG A 913 -23.60 -25.83 30.45
N SER A 914 -23.11 -25.61 29.23
CA SER A 914 -21.84 -26.15 28.75
C SER A 914 -20.61 -25.43 29.30
N ALA A 915 -20.74 -24.20 29.80
CA ALA A 915 -19.63 -23.42 30.36
C ALA A 915 -19.58 -23.48 31.89
N ILE A 916 -20.57 -22.91 32.58
CA ILE A 916 -20.56 -22.72 34.04
C ILE A 916 -21.70 -23.44 34.76
N SER A 917 -22.52 -24.22 34.03
CA SER A 917 -23.76 -24.84 34.50
C SER A 917 -24.90 -23.89 34.86
N ASN A 918 -24.70 -22.97 35.82
CA ASN A 918 -25.64 -21.93 36.22
C ASN A 918 -24.93 -20.80 36.97
N CYS A 919 -25.63 -19.67 37.16
CA CYS A 919 -25.10 -18.51 37.88
C CYS A 919 -25.36 -18.61 39.39
N SER A 920 -24.62 -17.83 40.19
CA SER A 920 -24.69 -17.86 41.66
C SER A 920 -26.12 -17.67 42.19
N GLN A 921 -26.61 -18.63 42.98
CA GLN A 921 -27.92 -18.56 43.61
C GLN A 921 -27.99 -17.45 44.67
N VAL A 922 -26.99 -17.37 45.55
CA VAL A 922 -26.94 -16.40 46.66
C VAL A 922 -27.08 -14.96 46.14
N ALA A 923 -26.29 -14.60 45.12
CA ALA A 923 -26.32 -13.28 44.53
C ALA A 923 -27.70 -12.95 43.94
N GLN A 924 -28.32 -13.92 43.27
CA GLN A 924 -29.65 -13.76 42.69
C GLN A 924 -30.75 -13.64 43.75
N SER A 925 -30.68 -14.43 44.83
CA SER A 925 -31.62 -14.38 45.94
C SER A 925 -31.59 -13.03 46.66
N ILE A 926 -30.40 -12.52 46.98
CA ILE A 926 -30.25 -11.20 47.60
C ILE A 926 -30.79 -10.12 46.66
N LEU A 927 -30.42 -10.16 45.38
CA LEU A 927 -30.87 -9.17 44.41
C LEU A 927 -32.40 -9.18 44.22
N ALA A 928 -33.02 -10.36 44.12
CA ALA A 928 -34.47 -10.48 44.01
C ALA A 928 -35.20 -9.86 45.20
N LYS A 929 -34.68 -10.08 46.42
CA LYS A 929 -35.21 -9.49 47.66
C LYS A 929 -34.94 -7.99 47.76
N ALA A 930 -33.76 -7.53 47.35
CA ALA A 930 -33.41 -6.11 47.32
C ALA A 930 -34.30 -5.34 46.33
N MET A 931 -34.57 -5.89 45.15
CA MET A 931 -35.47 -5.29 44.15
C MET A 931 -36.95 -5.28 44.57
N ALA A 932 -37.31 -6.05 45.60
CA ALA A 932 -38.64 -5.98 46.20
C ALA A 932 -38.73 -4.86 47.27
N ASP A 933 -37.62 -4.27 47.68
CA ASP A 933 -37.59 -3.19 48.66
C ASP A 933 -37.95 -1.85 48.00
N PRO A 934 -39.03 -1.17 48.43
CA PRO A 934 -39.38 0.15 47.91
C PRO A 934 -38.29 1.20 48.13
N ALA A 935 -37.44 1.03 49.16
CA ALA A 935 -36.35 1.96 49.44
C ALA A 935 -35.20 1.90 48.42
N LEU A 936 -35.13 0.86 47.57
CA LEU A 936 -34.01 0.67 46.65
C LEU A 936 -33.87 1.83 45.66
N ALA A 937 -34.99 2.32 45.11
CA ALA A 937 -34.98 3.39 44.11
C ALA A 937 -34.43 4.71 44.69
N GLU A 938 -34.82 5.06 45.91
CA GLU A 938 -34.32 6.25 46.60
C GLU A 938 -32.83 6.12 46.93
N GLN A 939 -32.39 4.94 47.39
CA GLN A 939 -30.97 4.69 47.68
C GLN A 939 -30.10 4.76 46.41
N ARG A 940 -30.57 4.22 45.27
CA ARG A 940 -29.90 4.37 43.96
C ARG A 940 -29.74 5.85 43.61
N LEU A 941 -30.80 6.65 43.76
CA LEU A 941 -30.77 8.08 43.47
C LEU A 941 -29.76 8.81 44.38
N GLN A 942 -29.76 8.51 45.68
CA GLN A 942 -28.81 9.08 46.62
C GLN A 942 -27.35 8.82 46.21
N LYS A 943 -27.01 7.56 45.86
CA LYS A 943 -25.65 7.22 45.42
C LYS A 943 -25.30 7.85 44.07
N LYS A 944 -26.26 7.91 43.14
CA LYS A 944 -26.10 8.62 41.86
C LYS A 944 -25.78 10.10 42.10
N SER A 945 -26.48 10.78 43.01
CA SER A 945 -26.23 12.20 43.32
C SER A 945 -24.82 12.47 43.85
N ILE A 946 -24.24 11.54 44.62
CA ILE A 946 -22.84 11.64 45.07
C ILE A 946 -21.88 11.60 43.87
N LEU A 947 -22.08 10.63 42.96
CA LEU A 947 -21.25 10.50 41.76
C LEU A 947 -21.43 11.67 40.80
N GLU A 948 -22.65 12.19 40.68
CA GLU A 948 -22.95 13.39 39.89
C GLU A 948 -22.25 14.62 40.45
N ALA A 949 -22.24 14.80 41.78
CA ALA A 949 -21.52 15.88 42.43
C ALA A 949 -20.01 15.81 42.15
N ARG A 950 -19.43 14.59 42.14
CA ARG A 950 -18.03 14.37 41.76
C ARG A 950 -17.77 14.72 40.29
N ALA A 951 -18.61 14.26 39.37
CA ALA A 951 -18.49 14.60 37.95
C ALA A 951 -18.58 16.12 37.71
N LYS A 952 -19.54 16.80 38.36
CA LYS A 952 -19.67 18.27 38.33
C LYS A 952 -18.42 18.97 38.86
N LYS A 953 -17.84 18.47 39.96
CA LYS A 953 -16.59 19.02 40.50
C LYS A 953 -15.42 18.83 39.54
N VAL A 954 -15.30 17.67 38.89
CA VAL A 954 -14.27 17.45 37.85
C VAL A 954 -14.46 18.42 36.67
N HIS A 955 -15.68 18.67 36.21
CA HIS A 955 -15.94 19.68 35.18
C HIS A 955 -15.52 21.10 35.62
N GLU A 956 -15.75 21.47 36.88
CA GLU A 956 -15.30 22.75 37.43
C GLU A 956 -13.77 22.86 37.39
N ILE A 957 -13.07 21.83 37.89
CA ILE A 957 -11.60 21.76 37.93
C ILE A 957 -11.02 21.89 36.52
N LEU A 958 -11.56 21.17 35.55
CA LEU A 958 -11.06 21.15 34.17
C LEU A 958 -11.26 22.45 33.39
N ARG A 959 -12.14 23.35 33.86
CA ARG A 959 -12.29 24.70 33.28
C ARG A 959 -11.14 25.64 33.67
N SER A 960 -10.33 25.27 34.67
CA SER A 960 -9.16 26.06 35.05
C SER A 960 -8.15 26.14 33.90
N PRO A 961 -7.78 27.34 33.43
CA PRO A 961 -6.76 27.52 32.40
C PRO A 961 -5.39 26.93 32.79
N GLU A 962 -5.14 26.76 34.09
CA GLU A 962 -3.89 26.18 34.60
C GLU A 962 -3.64 24.76 34.07
N TYR A 963 -4.68 23.96 33.89
CA TYR A 963 -4.54 22.55 33.48
C TYR A 963 -4.52 22.35 31.97
N ALA A 964 -5.05 23.32 31.20
CA ALA A 964 -5.20 23.23 29.75
C ALA A 964 -3.86 23.12 28.97
N LYS A 965 -2.74 23.49 29.60
CA LYS A 965 -1.38 23.32 29.04
C LYS A 965 -0.89 21.87 29.10
N TYR A 966 -1.42 21.05 30.02
CA TYR A 966 -0.93 19.69 30.26
C TYR A 966 -1.78 18.64 29.54
N TRP A 967 -3.08 18.86 29.42
CA TRP A 967 -3.99 17.90 28.80
C TRP A 967 -5.28 18.55 28.27
N GLU A 968 -5.99 17.79 27.44
CA GLU A 968 -7.34 18.10 26.95
C GLU A 968 -8.32 17.06 27.50
N PRO A 969 -9.41 17.46 28.19
CA PRO A 969 -10.40 16.50 28.65
C PRO A 969 -11.23 15.98 27.48
N TYR A 970 -11.46 14.67 27.47
CA TYR A 970 -12.52 14.10 26.64
C TYR A 970 -13.89 14.50 27.20
N PRO A 971 -14.89 14.68 26.34
CA PRO A 971 -16.27 14.85 26.77
C PRO A 971 -16.71 13.67 27.65
N PHE A 972 -17.30 13.96 28.80
CA PHE A 972 -17.88 12.97 29.71
C PHE A 972 -19.12 13.55 30.37
N ASN A 973 -20.11 12.72 30.66
CA ASN A 973 -21.40 13.14 31.23
C ASN A 973 -22.11 12.00 31.97
N ALA A 974 -21.44 10.89 32.26
CA ALA A 974 -22.04 9.71 32.86
C ALA A 974 -20.99 8.74 33.44
N GLY A 975 -21.47 7.69 34.13
CA GLY A 975 -20.65 6.56 34.55
C GLY A 975 -19.72 6.84 35.73
N TYR A 976 -18.55 6.20 35.73
CA TYR A 976 -17.59 6.21 36.86
C TYR A 976 -16.28 6.93 36.56
N PHE A 977 -16.03 7.21 35.29
CA PHE A 977 -14.73 7.56 34.76
C PHE A 977 -14.79 8.79 33.89
N MET A 978 -13.64 9.40 33.67
CA MET A 978 -13.40 10.34 32.59
C MET A 978 -12.00 10.12 32.01
N CYS A 979 -11.75 10.63 30.81
CA CYS A 979 -10.43 10.58 30.20
C CYS A 979 -9.88 11.97 29.92
N VAL A 980 -8.56 12.11 30.02
CA VAL A 980 -7.83 13.27 29.50
C VAL A 980 -6.77 12.80 28.50
N LYS A 981 -6.50 13.62 27.50
CA LYS A 981 -5.44 13.43 26.52
C LYS A 981 -4.24 14.30 26.88
N LEU A 982 -3.12 13.70 27.23
CA LEU A 982 -1.89 14.41 27.57
C LEU A 982 -1.29 15.13 26.36
N LYS A 983 -0.68 16.30 26.61
CA LYS A 983 0.03 17.11 25.62
C LYS A 983 1.53 16.90 25.77
N GLY A 984 2.16 16.26 24.79
CA GLY A 984 3.62 16.12 24.74
C GLY A 984 4.24 15.11 25.72
N ILE A 985 3.42 14.35 26.45
CA ILE A 985 3.86 13.34 27.43
C ILE A 985 3.27 11.98 27.04
N ASP A 986 4.07 10.92 27.13
CA ASP A 986 3.61 9.54 27.03
C ASP A 986 2.76 9.14 28.26
N ALA A 987 1.63 8.49 28.03
CA ALA A 987 0.67 8.14 29.09
C ALA A 987 1.23 7.15 30.11
N GLU A 988 2.01 6.17 29.67
CA GLU A 988 2.57 5.17 30.58
C GLU A 988 3.70 5.77 31.42
N ALA A 989 4.55 6.61 30.83
CA ALA A 989 5.56 7.38 31.55
C ALA A 989 4.92 8.30 32.60
N PHE A 990 3.87 9.03 32.21
CA PHE A 990 3.10 9.87 33.13
C PHE A 990 2.49 9.07 34.26
N ARG A 991 1.80 7.96 33.95
CA ARG A 991 1.17 7.09 34.94
C ARG A 991 2.17 6.56 35.96
N LYS A 992 3.32 6.04 35.51
CA LYS A 992 4.37 5.52 36.40
C LYS A 992 4.95 6.61 37.28
N HIS A 993 5.30 7.76 36.70
CA HIS A 993 5.85 8.88 37.45
C HIS A 993 4.88 9.40 38.51
N LEU A 994 3.61 9.54 38.13
CA LEU A 994 2.53 9.94 39.03
C LEU A 994 2.33 8.93 40.18
N LEU A 995 2.40 7.63 39.87
CA LEU A 995 2.26 6.57 40.87
C LEU A 995 3.46 6.52 41.83
N GLU A 996 4.69 6.56 41.30
CA GLU A 996 5.92 6.38 42.07
C GLU A 996 6.28 7.62 42.89
N LYS A 997 6.18 8.81 42.31
CA LYS A 997 6.59 10.06 42.97
C LYS A 997 5.49 10.68 43.80
N TYR A 998 4.24 10.63 43.33
CA TYR A 998 3.12 11.32 43.95
C TYR A 998 2.11 10.38 44.64
N GLY A 999 2.28 9.06 44.49
CA GLY A 999 1.42 8.08 45.15
C GLY A 999 0.00 8.02 44.57
N VAL A 1000 -0.18 8.40 43.29
CA VAL A 1000 -1.50 8.47 42.64
C VAL A 1000 -1.60 7.45 41.51
N GLY A 1001 -2.58 6.55 41.60
CA GLY A 1001 -2.89 5.56 40.56
C GLY A 1001 -3.91 6.08 39.56
N VAL A 1002 -3.56 6.06 38.28
CA VAL A 1002 -4.45 6.29 37.12
C VAL A 1002 -4.23 5.19 36.08
N ILE A 1003 -5.07 5.14 35.04
CA ILE A 1003 -4.91 4.16 33.96
C ILE A 1003 -4.39 4.87 32.71
N ALA A 1004 -3.30 4.36 32.13
CA ALA A 1004 -2.86 4.69 30.78
C ALA A 1004 -3.62 3.83 29.77
N ASP A 1005 -4.22 4.49 28.77
CA ASP A 1005 -5.01 3.87 27.70
C ASP A 1005 -4.51 4.38 26.34
N GLY A 1006 -3.66 3.59 25.68
CA GLY A 1006 -2.91 4.04 24.51
C GLY A 1006 -1.76 4.99 24.83
N GLU A 1007 -1.27 5.71 23.82
CA GLU A 1007 -0.03 6.51 23.93
C GLU A 1007 -0.18 7.78 24.76
N ARG A 1008 -1.38 8.37 24.82
CA ARG A 1008 -1.58 9.71 25.40
C ARG A 1008 -2.80 9.84 26.30
N ASP A 1009 -3.66 8.84 26.39
CA ASP A 1009 -4.90 8.97 27.13
C ASP A 1009 -4.75 8.43 28.55
N ILE A 1010 -5.25 9.20 29.52
CA ILE A 1010 -5.30 8.82 30.93
C ILE A 1010 -6.76 8.73 31.35
N ARG A 1011 -7.18 7.56 31.81
CA ARG A 1011 -8.49 7.33 32.43
C ARG A 1011 -8.41 7.51 33.94
N ILE A 1012 -9.36 8.29 34.47
CA ILE A 1012 -9.47 8.67 35.88
C ILE A 1012 -10.82 8.20 36.42
N ALA A 1013 -10.81 7.37 37.45
CA ALA A 1013 -12.01 6.95 38.16
C ALA A 1013 -12.39 7.95 39.25
N PHE A 1014 -13.13 9.01 38.88
CA PHE A 1014 -13.65 9.95 39.89
C PHE A 1014 -14.62 9.28 40.86
N SER A 1015 -15.19 8.12 40.51
CA SER A 1015 -16.06 7.34 41.41
C SER A 1015 -15.36 6.79 42.66
N SER A 1016 -14.04 6.66 42.67
CA SER A 1016 -13.28 6.14 43.82
C SER A 1016 -12.67 7.21 44.73
N VAL A 1017 -12.82 8.50 44.38
CA VAL A 1017 -12.21 9.65 45.07
C VAL A 1017 -13.29 10.54 45.67
N GLU A 1018 -13.10 11.06 46.88
CA GLU A 1018 -14.09 11.94 47.51
C GLU A 1018 -14.16 13.31 46.84
N VAL A 1019 -15.34 13.94 46.86
CA VAL A 1019 -15.56 15.20 46.14
C VAL A 1019 -14.62 16.33 46.58
N GLY A 1020 -14.28 16.36 47.88
CA GLY A 1020 -13.34 17.34 48.45
C GLY A 1020 -11.87 17.08 48.14
N GLU A 1021 -11.53 15.88 47.64
CA GLU A 1021 -10.14 15.46 47.35
C GLU A 1021 -9.80 15.62 45.86
N LEU A 1022 -10.80 15.85 45.00
CA LEU A 1022 -10.61 15.96 43.56
C LEU A 1022 -9.69 17.11 43.16
N GLU A 1023 -9.71 18.25 43.86
CA GLU A 1023 -8.80 19.37 43.57
C GLU A 1023 -7.34 18.99 43.80
N GLU A 1024 -7.04 18.30 44.90
CA GLU A 1024 -5.69 17.82 45.19
C GLU A 1024 -5.24 16.80 44.15
N LEU A 1025 -6.11 15.84 43.78
CA LEU A 1025 -5.81 14.85 42.75
C LEU A 1025 -5.32 15.50 41.44
N PHE A 1026 -6.07 16.46 40.90
CA PHE A 1026 -5.72 17.12 39.65
C PHE A 1026 -4.49 18.04 39.80
N SER A 1027 -4.28 18.64 40.97
CA SER A 1027 -3.06 19.41 41.26
C SER A 1027 -1.80 18.53 41.23
N LEU A 1028 -1.86 17.33 41.83
CA LEU A 1028 -0.76 16.36 41.79
C LEU A 1028 -0.51 15.85 40.36
N MET A 1029 -1.56 15.60 39.59
CA MET A 1029 -1.44 15.28 38.16
C MET A 1029 -0.74 16.41 37.38
N ALA A 1030 -1.04 17.67 37.67
CA ALA A 1030 -0.42 18.81 37.00
C ALA A 1030 1.05 18.97 37.39
N ALA A 1031 1.40 18.67 38.65
CA ALA A 1031 2.78 18.63 39.11
C ALA A 1031 3.57 17.52 38.39
N ALA A 1032 3.00 16.31 38.30
CA ALA A 1032 3.62 15.21 37.56
C ALA A 1032 3.79 15.53 36.07
N ALA A 1033 2.83 16.19 35.45
CA ALA A 1033 2.94 16.60 34.05
C ALA A 1033 4.05 17.65 33.85
N ARG A 1034 4.20 18.58 34.80
CA ARG A 1034 5.25 19.60 34.78
C ARG A 1034 6.65 19.02 34.94
N ASP A 1035 6.81 17.91 35.66
CA ASP A 1035 8.11 17.25 35.80
C ASP A 1035 8.59 16.57 34.52
N LEU A 1036 7.65 16.19 33.65
CA LEU A 1036 7.90 15.39 32.44
C LEU A 1036 7.90 16.21 31.14
N LEU A 1037 7.48 17.48 31.22
CA LEU A 1037 7.55 18.48 30.14
C LEU A 1037 8.77 19.36 30.32
#